data_AF-A0A2B7YGW9-F1
#
_entry.id   AF-A0A2B7YGW9-F1
#
_cell.length_a   1.000
_cell.length_b   1.000
_cell.length_c   1.000
_cell.angle_alpha   90.00
_cell.angle_beta   90.00
_cell.angle_gamma   90.00
#
_symmetry.space_group_name_H-M   'P 1'
#
loop_
_entity.id
_entity.type
_entity.pdbx_description
1 polymer ?
#
loop_
_entity_poly.entity_id
_entity_poly.type
_entity_poly.pdbx_seq_one_letter_code
_entity_poly.pdbx_strand_id
1 'polypeptide(L)'
;MATANSVRLGLWTNYATGYSNRWQILATDYWASVMMAVDAVCLTLAYPYIINIVSRWPLHVSRWLTPGSEHRTSPVDSQSNIAGPLTRADSTGYGTLSADTNGTEDSANRSGSSGFSSYLSESQSIRKILRQFIVDIMRTDSTPSIFLKTAVLAVLFGTFVAWTAAGILLTRNPSDQAALSSSTHCGIWQFDEDAGDEAAYLDDLHNHWKESRASQYARNCYSSLELPNSMDCSSFYNGSISFTTRRDERCPFKSPELCLDGLYSAVSFDTGLVDSNIIGINSPTTYRFRRRSICSPLNVSEPYIQTDSKNNSTTYRYYYGSKGSNNSTFETTGDTFSNLVPVYAVNTYFSSNYPEYDYWHPLPGLLPDDGGTLTIMFVSSMHIYYTNPSFDPIFPAKKPKYFPGQRKPLYYNSDPRALPFACVDKTTLCTPDGRSCWPMTTSPPAKAFNSPAYWFMKWSLEISTVYDSIKWRLGSALLAQESVSQFVSSLMEPNQWEVEASHLFATSLARVQWDAWSLANGEDRDRPGYEEVTPDEAKGQLCGIYKFKSAGYSNINLVAFVGLILLAIVIFGLSREVTIDKGVVADAQDGVDDLEDYGVNASLNPPLVFEVLLEVILVLIYHILLGIRKSVLFVLRRLRRVYRHVLAA
;
A
#
# COMPACT_ATOMS: atom_id res chain seq x y z
N MET A 1 6.35 -14.41 8.06
CA MET A 1 7.37 -13.79 8.92
C MET A 1 7.22 -12.28 8.80
N ALA A 2 6.96 -11.59 9.91
CA ALA A 2 7.18 -10.15 10.00
C ALA A 2 8.02 -9.92 11.26
N THR A 3 9.32 -9.73 11.09
CA THR A 3 10.05 -8.83 11.99
C THR A 3 9.27 -7.51 12.02
N ALA A 4 9.18 -6.87 13.19
CA ALA A 4 8.48 -5.60 13.32
C ALA A 4 9.29 -4.52 12.59
N ASN A 5 9.13 -4.44 11.26
CA ASN A 5 9.79 -3.47 10.38
C ASN A 5 9.64 -2.11 11.03
N SER A 6 10.76 -1.50 11.43
CA SER A 6 10.69 -0.33 12.29
C SER A 6 10.03 0.80 11.52
N VAL A 7 8.77 1.10 11.85
CA VAL A 7 8.01 2.14 11.18
C VAL A 7 8.45 3.52 11.69
N ARG A 8 8.75 4.44 10.76
CA ARG A 8 9.10 5.83 11.10
C ARG A 8 7.88 6.62 11.58
N LEU A 9 7.52 6.42 12.84
CA LEU A 9 6.47 7.19 13.50
C LEU A 9 6.73 8.71 13.47
N GLY A 10 5.64 9.47 13.41
CA GLY A 10 5.68 10.94 13.40
C GLY A 10 5.66 11.53 11.99
N LEU A 11 6.29 12.69 11.83
CA LEU A 11 6.14 13.54 10.65
C LEU A 11 6.98 13.06 9.45
N TRP A 12 6.33 12.85 8.32
CA TRP A 12 6.96 12.55 7.02
C TRP A 12 6.16 13.16 5.84
N THR A 13 6.66 12.96 4.62
CA THR A 13 6.07 13.51 3.38
C THR A 13 6.02 12.42 2.31
N ASN A 14 4.84 12.16 1.74
CA ASN A 14 4.66 11.19 0.64
C ASN A 14 4.76 11.89 -0.74
N TYR A 15 5.91 11.76 -1.40
CA TYR A 15 6.23 12.48 -2.65
C TYR A 15 5.47 11.96 -3.89
N ALA A 16 4.78 10.82 -3.79
CA ALA A 16 4.09 10.20 -4.93
C ALA A 16 2.88 10.97 -5.45
N THR A 17 2.21 11.71 -4.57
CA THR A 17 0.83 12.14 -4.86
C THR A 17 0.73 13.31 -5.83
N GLY A 18 1.85 13.90 -6.27
CA GLY A 18 1.93 15.05 -7.19
C GLY A 18 1.44 16.38 -6.59
N TYR A 19 0.43 16.32 -5.72
CA TYR A 19 -0.06 17.44 -4.92
C TYR A 19 0.94 17.82 -3.82
N SER A 20 1.10 19.13 -3.61
CA SER A 20 2.08 19.75 -2.72
C SER A 20 2.19 19.10 -1.35
N ASN A 21 3.35 18.46 -1.09
CA ASN A 21 3.89 18.07 0.21
C ASN A 21 2.84 17.83 1.32
N ARG A 22 2.04 16.76 1.18
CA ARG A 22 1.17 16.31 2.27
C ARG A 22 2.02 15.82 3.43
N TRP A 23 2.23 16.70 4.39
CA TRP A 23 2.77 16.41 5.71
C TRP A 23 1.85 15.41 6.41
N GLN A 24 2.32 14.18 6.59
CA GLN A 24 1.59 13.10 7.22
C GLN A 24 2.20 12.79 8.60
N ILE A 25 1.36 12.65 9.62
CA ILE A 25 1.73 12.03 10.89
C ILE A 25 1.42 10.54 10.74
N LEU A 26 2.46 9.71 10.75
CA LEU A 26 2.29 8.27 10.82
C LEU A 26 2.17 7.85 12.30
N ALA A 27 1.01 7.28 12.64
CA ALA A 27 0.68 6.80 13.98
C ALA A 27 0.27 5.31 13.93
N THR A 28 0.34 4.60 15.05
CA THR A 28 -0.34 3.31 15.16
C THR A 28 -1.85 3.52 15.16
N ASP A 29 -2.63 2.53 14.75
CA ASP A 29 -4.10 2.66 14.67
C ASP A 29 -4.74 3.01 16.03
N TYR A 30 -4.13 2.58 17.14
CA TYR A 30 -4.50 3.05 18.49
C TYR A 30 -4.27 4.56 18.66
N TRP A 31 -3.07 5.07 18.34
CA TRP A 31 -2.78 6.50 18.49
C TRP A 31 -3.56 7.36 17.50
N ALA A 32 -3.84 6.86 16.29
CA ALA A 32 -4.75 7.51 15.35
C ALA A 32 -6.18 7.57 15.91
N SER A 33 -6.67 6.47 16.50
CA SER A 33 -7.97 6.45 17.18
C SER A 33 -8.04 7.43 18.36
N VAL A 34 -6.95 7.56 19.13
CA VAL A 34 -6.85 8.57 20.21
C VAL A 34 -6.86 10.00 19.65
N MET A 35 -6.13 10.29 18.57
CA MET A 35 -6.14 11.63 17.96
C MET A 35 -7.52 11.98 17.39
N MET A 36 -8.19 11.05 16.70
CA MET A 36 -9.55 11.22 16.21
C MET A 36 -10.57 11.40 17.36
N ALA A 37 -10.37 10.72 18.50
CA ALA A 37 -11.20 10.92 19.69
C ALA A 37 -10.96 12.28 20.35
N VAL A 38 -9.71 12.78 20.39
CA VAL A 38 -9.39 14.13 20.87
C VAL A 38 -10.05 15.20 19.99
N ASP A 39 -9.95 15.08 18.65
CA ASP A 39 -10.66 15.96 17.72
C ASP A 39 -12.18 15.92 17.98
N ALA A 40 -12.77 14.72 18.06
CA ALA A 40 -14.21 14.55 18.33
C ALA A 40 -14.65 15.18 19.66
N VAL A 41 -13.82 15.11 20.71
CA VAL A 41 -14.09 15.76 22.01
C VAL A 41 -13.97 17.28 21.91
N CYS A 42 -12.89 17.82 21.32
CA CYS A 42 -12.72 19.25 21.11
C CYS A 42 -13.88 19.85 20.28
N LEU A 43 -14.32 19.15 19.24
CA LEU A 43 -15.46 19.53 18.41
C LEU A 43 -16.79 19.42 19.17
N THR A 44 -17.01 18.36 19.96
CA THR A 44 -18.21 18.22 20.82
C THR A 44 -18.30 19.34 21.85
N LEU A 45 -17.17 19.80 22.39
CA LEU A 45 -17.10 20.93 23.32
C LEU A 45 -17.29 22.29 22.63
N ALA A 46 -16.96 22.41 21.33
CA ALA A 46 -17.25 23.58 20.52
C ALA A 46 -18.74 23.69 20.13
N TYR A 47 -19.48 22.58 20.07
CA TYR A 47 -20.88 22.50 19.64
C TYR A 47 -21.86 23.54 20.26
N PRO A 48 -21.94 23.74 21.60
CA PRO A 48 -22.84 24.74 22.17
C PRO A 48 -22.47 26.18 21.75
N TYR A 49 -21.19 26.44 21.52
CA TYR A 49 -20.70 27.74 21.04
C TYR A 49 -21.05 27.97 19.57
N ILE A 50 -21.01 26.93 18.73
CA ILE A 50 -21.52 26.97 17.34
C ILE A 50 -23.02 27.31 17.34
N ILE A 51 -23.83 26.65 18.18
CA ILE A 51 -25.27 26.96 18.31
C ILE A 51 -25.47 28.43 18.71
N ASN A 52 -24.73 28.93 19.70
CA ASN A 52 -24.85 30.31 20.20
C ASN A 52 -24.46 31.36 19.14
N ILE A 53 -23.48 31.07 18.28
CA ILE A 53 -23.13 31.93 17.12
C ILE A 53 -24.21 31.85 16.04
N VAL A 54 -24.58 30.64 15.59
CA VAL A 54 -25.52 30.40 14.49
C VAL A 54 -26.93 30.94 14.80
N SER A 55 -27.41 30.79 16.04
CA SER A 55 -28.72 31.29 16.46
C SER A 55 -28.82 32.81 16.55
N ARG A 56 -27.69 33.51 16.79
CA ARG A 56 -27.65 34.98 16.88
C ARG A 56 -27.29 35.67 15.58
N TRP A 57 -26.58 35.00 14.67
CA TRP A 57 -26.16 35.58 13.38
C TRP A 57 -27.33 36.22 12.60
N PRO A 58 -28.53 35.62 12.50
CA PRO A 58 -29.69 36.24 11.85
C PRO A 58 -30.14 37.58 12.45
N LEU A 59 -29.94 37.82 13.75
CA LEU A 59 -30.28 39.09 14.42
C LEU A 59 -29.29 40.21 14.10
N HIS A 60 -28.02 39.86 13.90
CA HIS A 60 -27.01 40.82 13.42
C HIS A 60 -27.21 41.11 11.92
N VAL A 61 -27.50 40.07 11.13
CA VAL A 61 -27.79 40.23 9.69
C VAL A 61 -29.07 41.06 9.47
N SER A 62 -30.14 40.85 10.25
CA SER A 62 -31.34 41.69 10.13
C SER A 62 -31.08 43.15 10.49
N ARG A 63 -30.40 43.42 11.62
CA ARG A 63 -29.98 44.79 11.99
C ARG A 63 -29.12 45.48 10.93
N TRP A 64 -28.29 44.72 10.21
CA TRP A 64 -27.43 45.26 9.15
C TRP A 64 -28.17 45.48 7.82
N LEU A 65 -29.19 44.67 7.54
CA LEU A 65 -30.05 44.79 6.35
C LEU A 65 -31.21 45.77 6.51
N THR A 66 -31.48 46.29 7.72
CA THR A 66 -32.41 47.40 7.97
C THR A 66 -31.64 48.71 8.26
N PRO A 67 -31.11 49.41 7.23
CA PRO A 67 -30.58 50.76 7.43
C PRO A 67 -31.68 51.67 7.97
N GLY A 68 -31.34 52.48 8.98
CA GLY A 68 -32.34 53.06 9.88
C GLY A 68 -33.30 54.06 9.23
N SER A 69 -34.60 53.77 9.32
CA SER A 69 -35.66 54.77 9.18
C SER A 69 -35.90 55.45 10.52
N GLU A 70 -35.22 56.58 10.78
CA GLU A 70 -35.59 57.43 11.93
C GLU A 70 -37.06 57.89 11.78
N HIS A 71 -37.85 57.73 12.84
CA HIS A 71 -39.20 58.28 12.91
C HIS A 71 -39.43 58.96 14.26
N ARG A 72 -39.91 60.20 14.19
CA ARG A 72 -40.30 61.00 15.36
C ARG A 72 -41.44 60.34 16.10
N THR A 73 -41.35 60.32 17.43
CA THR A 73 -42.49 60.09 18.31
C THR A 73 -43.39 61.31 18.38
N SER A 74 -44.67 61.10 18.67
CA SER A 74 -45.63 62.11 19.13
C SER A 74 -46.71 61.42 19.96
N PRO A 75 -47.09 61.93 21.15
CA PRO A 75 -48.06 61.28 22.03
C PRO A 75 -49.50 61.73 21.74
N VAL A 76 -50.47 60.83 21.92
CA VAL A 76 -51.92 61.13 21.99
C VAL A 76 -52.57 60.19 23.02
N ASP A 77 -53.60 60.68 23.71
CA ASP A 77 -54.14 60.11 24.95
C ASP A 77 -55.21 58.99 24.81
N SER A 78 -55.44 58.35 25.97
CA SER A 78 -56.60 57.58 26.46
C SER A 78 -57.94 57.53 25.68
N GLN A 79 -58.66 56.40 25.76
CA GLN A 79 -59.90 56.31 26.61
C GLN A 79 -60.58 54.91 26.73
N SER A 80 -61.12 54.66 27.93
CA SER A 80 -62.33 53.88 28.34
C SER A 80 -62.82 52.57 27.68
N ASN A 81 -62.97 51.53 28.51
CA ASN A 81 -64.17 50.72 28.84
C ASN A 81 -65.24 50.33 27.77
N ILE A 82 -65.71 49.07 27.80
CA ILE A 82 -67.09 48.63 28.14
C ILE A 82 -67.27 47.08 28.09
N ALA A 83 -68.36 46.56 28.66
CA ALA A 83 -68.68 45.15 29.02
C ALA A 83 -68.89 44.11 27.88
N GLY A 84 -68.99 42.82 28.27
CA GLY A 84 -69.38 41.67 27.41
C GLY A 84 -70.91 41.46 27.26
N PRO A 85 -71.39 40.30 26.75
CA PRO A 85 -71.83 39.21 27.66
C PRO A 85 -71.72 37.74 27.09
N LEU A 86 -72.50 36.81 27.67
CA LEU A 86 -72.42 35.33 27.64
C LEU A 86 -73.15 34.58 26.49
N THR A 87 -72.58 33.44 26.07
CA THR A 87 -73.20 32.14 25.62
C THR A 87 -72.05 31.12 25.51
N ARG A 88 -72.07 29.81 25.83
CA ARG A 88 -73.05 28.75 26.23
C ARG A 88 -73.83 27.96 25.14
N ALA A 89 -73.30 26.77 24.82
CA ALA A 89 -73.92 25.43 24.65
C ALA A 89 -72.76 24.41 24.77
N ASP A 90 -72.80 23.21 25.37
CA ASP A 90 -73.67 22.01 25.20
C ASP A 90 -73.53 21.33 23.80
N SER A 91 -73.36 20.01 23.63
CA SER A 91 -73.09 18.89 24.58
C SER A 91 -72.75 17.56 23.83
N THR A 92 -72.30 16.50 24.56
CA THR A 92 -72.23 15.05 24.16
C THR A 92 -71.26 14.60 23.03
N GLY A 93 -70.78 13.33 22.99
CA GLY A 93 -70.81 12.25 23.99
C GLY A 93 -70.36 10.85 23.50
N TYR A 94 -69.93 9.99 24.45
CA TYR A 94 -69.78 8.51 24.44
C TYR A 94 -68.90 7.77 23.41
N GLY A 95 -68.22 6.71 23.90
CA GLY A 95 -67.49 5.72 23.07
C GLY A 95 -66.51 4.83 23.86
N THR A 96 -66.99 3.78 24.53
CA THR A 96 -66.17 2.86 25.36
C THR A 96 -66.30 1.39 24.94
N LEU A 97 -65.17 0.70 24.72
CA LEU A 97 -64.90 -0.76 24.79
C LEU A 97 -63.39 -0.90 24.43
N SER A 98 -62.47 -1.47 25.22
CA SER A 98 -62.43 -2.72 26.02
C SER A 98 -62.24 -3.99 25.18
N ALA A 99 -61.05 -4.58 25.27
CA ALA A 99 -60.73 -5.99 24.98
C ALA A 99 -59.34 -6.32 25.56
N ASP A 100 -59.26 -7.23 26.53
CA ASP A 100 -58.00 -7.82 27.01
C ASP A 100 -57.49 -8.92 26.06
N THR A 101 -56.20 -9.24 26.11
CA THR A 101 -55.77 -10.65 26.00
C THR A 101 -54.39 -10.87 26.62
N ASN A 102 -54.25 -11.95 27.40
CA ASN A 102 -52.98 -12.38 27.98
C ASN A 102 -52.13 -13.19 26.98
N GLY A 103 -50.81 -13.15 27.15
CA GLY A 103 -49.86 -14.08 26.53
C GLY A 103 -48.65 -14.26 27.46
N THR A 104 -48.40 -15.49 27.92
CA THR A 104 -47.40 -15.82 28.94
C THR A 104 -46.13 -16.43 28.35
N GLU A 105 -45.02 -16.23 29.08
CA GLU A 105 -43.78 -17.05 29.06
C GLU A 105 -43.00 -17.07 27.71
N ASP A 106 -41.68 -17.29 27.67
CA ASP A 106 -40.85 -18.08 28.58
C ASP A 106 -39.40 -17.53 28.74
N SER A 107 -38.51 -18.30 29.37
CA SER A 107 -37.29 -17.85 30.06
C SER A 107 -36.00 -18.51 29.55
N ALA A 108 -34.90 -17.76 29.40
CA ALA A 108 -33.53 -18.32 29.44
C ALA A 108 -32.40 -17.31 29.70
N ASN A 109 -31.44 -17.73 30.53
CA ASN A 109 -30.01 -17.41 30.54
C ASN A 109 -29.51 -15.95 30.54
N ARG A 110 -29.20 -15.46 31.77
CA ARG A 110 -28.16 -14.45 32.02
C ARG A 110 -26.75 -15.08 31.96
N SER A 111 -25.77 -14.35 31.43
CA SER A 111 -24.45 -14.20 32.08
C SER A 111 -23.66 -12.99 31.55
N GLY A 112 -22.89 -12.33 32.44
CA GLY A 112 -21.67 -11.58 32.09
C GLY A 112 -21.73 -10.22 31.37
N SER A 113 -22.14 -9.13 32.05
CA SER A 113 -21.65 -7.75 31.72
C SER A 113 -21.93 -6.69 32.81
N SER A 114 -21.53 -6.91 34.07
CA SER A 114 -21.65 -5.92 35.16
C SER A 114 -20.59 -4.81 35.05
N GLY A 115 -20.72 -3.95 34.03
CA GLY A 115 -19.79 -2.83 33.79
C GLY A 115 -20.33 -1.67 32.94
N PHE A 116 -21.44 -1.86 32.20
CA PHE A 116 -21.94 -0.84 31.25
C PHE A 116 -23.03 0.09 31.83
N SER A 117 -23.52 -0.17 33.04
CA SER A 117 -24.69 0.53 33.61
C SER A 117 -24.40 1.98 34.05
N SER A 118 -23.16 2.29 34.42
CA SER A 118 -22.76 3.62 34.92
C SER A 118 -22.74 4.70 33.82
N TYR A 119 -22.49 4.34 32.56
CA TYR A 119 -22.46 5.29 31.42
C TYR A 119 -23.86 5.63 30.87
N LEU A 120 -24.90 4.88 31.24
CA LEU A 120 -26.25 5.07 30.67
C LEU A 120 -27.12 6.08 31.44
N SER A 121 -26.77 6.42 32.69
CA SER A 121 -27.51 7.42 33.49
C SER A 121 -27.44 8.83 32.88
N GLU A 122 -26.27 9.23 32.41
CA GLU A 122 -26.00 10.54 31.81
C GLU A 122 -26.83 10.79 30.53
N SER A 123 -27.13 9.71 29.79
CA SER A 123 -27.98 9.77 28.60
C SER A 123 -29.42 10.28 28.87
N GLN A 124 -29.93 10.12 30.10
CA GLN A 124 -31.25 10.64 30.45
C GLN A 124 -31.28 12.17 30.59
N SER A 125 -30.16 12.79 31.00
CA SER A 125 -30.05 14.24 31.06
C SER A 125 -30.13 14.84 29.65
N ILE A 126 -29.35 14.28 28.72
CA ILE A 126 -29.37 14.65 27.29
C ILE A 126 -30.78 14.48 26.71
N ARG A 127 -31.47 13.36 26.98
CA ARG A 127 -32.85 13.14 26.50
C ARG A 127 -33.87 14.15 27.07
N LYS A 128 -33.72 14.59 28.32
CA LYS A 128 -34.57 15.65 28.90
C LYS A 128 -34.30 17.01 28.23
N ILE A 129 -33.03 17.39 28.08
CA ILE A 129 -32.62 18.63 27.40
C ILE A 129 -33.15 18.66 25.95
N LEU A 130 -32.99 17.57 25.19
CA LEU A 130 -33.52 17.44 23.83
C LEU A 130 -35.06 17.55 23.79
N ARG A 131 -35.79 16.93 24.72
CA ARG A 131 -37.25 17.09 24.80
C ARG A 131 -37.66 18.54 25.09
N GLN A 132 -37.00 19.19 26.05
CA GLN A 132 -37.31 20.57 26.41
C GLN A 132 -37.08 21.51 25.21
N PHE A 133 -35.91 21.40 24.58
CA PHE A 133 -35.53 22.17 23.40
C PHE A 133 -36.49 21.97 22.21
N ILE A 134 -36.93 20.72 21.96
CA ILE A 134 -37.93 20.40 20.92
C ILE A 134 -39.30 21.04 21.24
N VAL A 135 -39.73 21.03 22.51
CA VAL A 135 -41.00 21.65 22.93
C VAL A 135 -40.95 23.17 22.81
N ASP A 136 -39.86 23.82 23.24
CA ASP A 136 -39.72 25.27 23.17
C ASP A 136 -39.60 25.77 21.72
N ILE A 137 -38.98 24.98 20.83
CA ILE A 137 -38.98 25.22 19.37
C ILE A 137 -40.40 25.13 18.78
N MET A 138 -41.25 24.20 19.25
CA MET A 138 -42.62 24.06 18.75
C MET A 138 -43.60 25.10 19.32
N ARG A 139 -43.33 25.72 20.46
CA ARG A 139 -44.31 26.57 21.19
C ARG A 139 -44.36 28.05 20.78
N THR A 140 -43.60 28.46 19.76
CA THR A 140 -43.54 29.86 19.29
C THR A 140 -44.21 30.00 17.92
N ASP A 141 -45.48 30.45 17.92
CA ASP A 141 -46.39 30.49 16.77
C ASP A 141 -46.24 31.68 15.80
N SER A 142 -45.25 32.55 15.97
CA SER A 142 -45.03 33.64 15.02
C SER A 142 -44.47 33.11 13.69
N THR A 143 -45.10 33.48 12.57
CA THR A 143 -44.70 33.08 11.21
C THR A 143 -43.22 33.34 10.85
N PRO A 144 -42.56 34.47 11.23
CA PRO A 144 -41.12 34.62 11.01
C PRO A 144 -40.24 33.60 11.77
N SER A 145 -40.75 32.96 12.83
CA SER A 145 -39.98 31.96 13.57
C SER A 145 -39.75 30.67 12.79
N ILE A 146 -40.66 30.29 11.87
CA ILE A 146 -40.55 29.03 11.12
C ILE A 146 -39.34 29.07 10.19
N PHE A 147 -39.17 30.16 9.43
CA PHE A 147 -38.01 30.38 8.56
C PHE A 147 -36.69 30.41 9.35
N LEU A 148 -36.69 31.02 10.53
CA LEU A 148 -35.52 31.04 11.41
C LEU A 148 -35.17 29.64 11.93
N LYS A 149 -36.18 28.86 12.36
CA LYS A 149 -36.01 27.47 12.83
C LYS A 149 -35.49 26.56 11.72
N THR A 150 -36.03 26.66 10.50
CA THR A 150 -35.52 25.87 9.36
C THR A 150 -34.13 26.29 8.93
N ALA A 151 -33.79 27.58 8.95
CA ALA A 151 -32.44 28.07 8.66
C ALA A 151 -31.41 27.57 9.69
N VAL A 152 -31.71 27.66 10.99
CA VAL A 152 -30.83 27.15 12.06
C VAL A 152 -30.68 25.62 11.96
N LEU A 153 -31.77 24.88 11.70
CA LEU A 153 -31.70 23.43 11.52
C LEU A 153 -30.89 23.04 10.27
N ALA A 154 -31.03 23.78 9.16
CA ALA A 154 -30.25 23.56 7.94
C ALA A 154 -28.77 23.87 8.13
N VAL A 155 -28.41 24.91 8.91
CA VAL A 155 -27.00 25.20 9.25
C VAL A 155 -26.43 24.13 10.19
N LEU A 156 -27.16 23.69 11.21
CA LEU A 156 -26.69 22.63 12.13
C LEU A 156 -26.57 21.26 11.44
N PHE A 157 -27.51 20.92 10.55
CA PHE A 157 -27.38 19.74 9.70
C PHE A 157 -26.23 19.91 8.69
N GLY A 158 -26.06 21.10 8.12
CA GLY A 158 -24.96 21.45 7.22
C GLY A 158 -23.58 21.33 7.88
N THR A 159 -23.42 21.79 9.12
CA THR A 159 -22.15 21.63 9.86
C THR A 159 -21.94 20.18 10.31
N PHE A 160 -22.98 19.45 10.73
CA PHE A 160 -22.87 18.01 11.02
C PHE A 160 -22.49 17.19 9.78
N VAL A 161 -23.09 17.48 8.62
CA VAL A 161 -22.74 16.85 7.34
C VAL A 161 -21.33 17.27 6.89
N ALA A 162 -20.94 18.54 7.06
CA ALA A 162 -19.58 18.98 6.78
C ALA A 162 -18.54 18.35 7.73
N TRP A 163 -18.88 18.10 9.00
CA TRP A 163 -18.01 17.41 9.97
C TRP A 163 -17.92 15.91 9.74
N THR A 164 -19.02 15.23 9.46
CA THR A 164 -18.97 13.81 9.07
C THR A 164 -18.24 13.67 7.73
N ALA A 165 -18.45 14.57 6.77
CA ALA A 165 -17.62 14.65 5.57
C ALA A 165 -16.15 14.97 5.86
N ALA A 166 -15.81 15.84 6.82
CA ALA A 166 -14.43 16.14 7.20
C ALA A 166 -13.74 14.97 7.92
N GLY A 167 -14.40 14.33 8.88
CA GLY A 167 -13.92 13.11 9.53
C GLY A 167 -13.77 11.95 8.54
N ILE A 168 -14.68 11.85 7.56
CA ILE A 168 -14.51 10.95 6.41
C ILE A 168 -13.34 11.40 5.53
N LEU A 169 -13.13 12.68 5.24
CA LEU A 169 -11.96 13.15 4.46
C LEU A 169 -10.61 12.98 5.19
N LEU A 170 -10.63 12.91 6.53
CA LEU A 170 -9.48 12.51 7.36
C LEU A 170 -9.20 11.00 7.28
N THR A 171 -10.24 10.16 7.30
CA THR A 171 -10.13 8.69 7.47
C THR A 171 -10.22 7.89 6.17
N ARG A 172 -10.86 8.42 5.12
CA ARG A 172 -11.18 7.73 3.86
C ARG A 172 -10.00 7.65 2.89
N ASN A 173 -8.79 7.49 3.45
CA ASN A 173 -7.65 6.90 2.78
C ASN A 173 -7.22 5.60 3.52
N PRO A 174 -8.10 4.57 3.67
CA PRO A 174 -7.65 3.22 4.04
C PRO A 174 -6.69 2.64 2.97
N SER A 175 -6.64 3.26 1.79
CA SER A 175 -5.66 3.08 0.72
C SER A 175 -4.24 3.56 1.05
N ASP A 176 -4.06 4.49 1.98
CA ASP A 176 -2.77 5.15 2.27
C ASP A 176 -2.22 4.78 3.65
N GLN A 177 -2.22 3.48 3.97
CA GLN A 177 -1.42 2.86 5.04
C GLN A 177 0.10 2.91 4.75
N ALA A 178 0.57 3.93 4.03
CA ALA A 178 1.95 4.07 3.61
C ALA A 178 2.86 4.35 4.80
N ALA A 179 3.70 3.39 5.17
CA ALA A 179 4.73 3.55 6.18
C ALA A 179 6.10 3.77 5.54
N LEU A 180 6.89 4.66 6.13
CA LEU A 180 8.30 4.84 5.77
C LEU A 180 9.17 3.96 6.68
N SER A 181 10.15 3.25 6.12
CA SER A 181 11.12 2.48 6.92
C SER A 181 11.94 3.40 7.83
N SER A 182 12.25 2.93 9.03
CA SER A 182 13.21 3.55 9.96
C SER A 182 14.37 2.62 10.32
N SER A 183 14.64 1.58 9.51
CA SER A 183 15.84 0.77 9.72
C SER A 183 17.08 1.66 9.72
N THR A 184 17.99 1.37 10.65
CA THR A 184 19.29 2.02 10.76
C THR A 184 20.40 1.23 10.05
N HIS A 185 20.01 0.19 9.30
CA HIS A 185 20.86 -0.80 8.68
C HIS A 185 20.58 -0.99 7.19
N CYS A 186 19.87 -0.03 6.59
CA CYS A 186 19.80 0.11 5.14
C CYS A 186 21.21 0.09 4.53
N GLY A 187 21.30 -0.35 3.28
CA GLY A 187 22.56 -0.45 2.57
C GLY A 187 22.45 -1.45 1.43
N ILE A 188 23.44 -1.44 0.56
CA ILE A 188 23.66 -2.56 -0.36
C ILE A 188 24.62 -3.50 0.34
N TRP A 189 24.18 -4.74 0.50
CA TRP A 189 24.91 -5.81 1.14
C TRP A 189 25.12 -6.90 0.10
N GLN A 190 26.36 -7.20 -0.24
CA GLN A 190 26.71 -8.25 -1.21
C GLN A 190 27.53 -9.35 -0.55
N PHE A 191 27.46 -10.54 -1.13
CA PHE A 191 28.33 -11.65 -0.80
C PHE A 191 29.75 -11.36 -1.31
N ASP A 192 30.73 -11.53 -0.44
CA ASP A 192 32.17 -11.48 -0.73
C ASP A 192 32.61 -12.84 -1.31
N GLU A 193 33.12 -12.85 -2.54
CA GLU A 193 33.55 -14.08 -3.23
C GLU A 193 34.73 -14.77 -2.50
N ASP A 194 35.54 -14.04 -1.73
CA ASP A 194 36.64 -14.58 -0.92
C ASP A 194 36.17 -15.16 0.44
N ALA A 195 34.87 -15.06 0.78
CA ALA A 195 34.32 -15.58 2.04
C ALA A 195 34.31 -17.13 2.17
N GLY A 196 34.53 -17.84 1.06
CA GLY A 196 34.76 -19.29 1.01
C GLY A 196 33.51 -20.18 0.95
N ASP A 197 33.74 -21.45 0.59
CA ASP A 197 32.73 -22.44 0.18
C ASP A 197 31.51 -22.59 1.12
N GLU A 198 31.72 -22.56 2.44
CA GLU A 198 30.61 -22.68 3.41
C GLU A 198 29.71 -21.44 3.38
N ALA A 199 30.29 -20.24 3.26
CA ALA A 199 29.54 -19.01 3.16
C ALA A 199 28.81 -18.93 1.80
N ALA A 200 29.44 -19.36 0.71
CA ALA A 200 28.83 -19.42 -0.62
C ALA A 200 27.62 -20.37 -0.65
N TYR A 201 27.72 -21.56 -0.06
CA TYR A 201 26.59 -22.49 0.05
C TYR A 201 25.43 -21.91 0.88
N LEU A 202 25.72 -21.12 1.92
CA LEU A 202 24.71 -20.41 2.70
C LEU A 202 24.07 -19.24 1.93
N ASP A 203 24.80 -18.61 1.00
CA ASP A 203 24.25 -17.61 0.08
C ASP A 203 23.35 -18.24 -0.99
N ASP A 204 23.78 -19.31 -1.67
CA ASP A 204 22.98 -20.09 -2.62
C ASP A 204 21.61 -20.47 -2.01
N LEU A 205 21.65 -21.02 -0.78
CA LEU A 205 20.46 -21.42 -0.04
C LEU A 205 19.60 -20.20 0.34
N HIS A 206 20.20 -19.07 0.73
CA HIS A 206 19.46 -17.86 1.04
C HIS A 206 18.79 -17.25 -0.19
N ASN A 207 19.51 -17.17 -1.32
CA ASN A 207 18.99 -16.70 -2.58
C ASN A 207 17.86 -17.61 -3.12
N HIS A 208 17.93 -18.93 -2.89
CA HIS A 208 16.80 -19.84 -3.13
C HIS A 208 15.54 -19.43 -2.34
N TRP A 209 15.65 -19.11 -1.03
CA TRP A 209 14.51 -18.64 -0.24
C TRP A 209 13.99 -17.27 -0.71
N LYS A 210 14.88 -16.34 -1.06
CA LYS A 210 14.58 -15.01 -1.64
C LYS A 210 13.77 -15.15 -2.94
N GLU A 211 14.20 -16.02 -3.86
CA GLU A 211 13.48 -16.30 -5.11
C GLU A 211 12.16 -17.05 -4.90
N SER A 212 12.13 -18.01 -3.96
CA SER A 212 10.91 -18.74 -3.64
C SER A 212 9.82 -17.80 -3.13
N ARG A 213 10.21 -16.85 -2.26
CA ARG A 213 9.37 -15.75 -1.76
C ARG A 213 8.92 -14.80 -2.89
N ALA A 214 9.81 -14.45 -3.83
CA ALA A 214 9.46 -13.61 -4.98
C ALA A 214 8.47 -14.30 -5.93
N SER A 215 8.69 -15.59 -6.24
CA SER A 215 7.80 -16.40 -7.07
C SER A 215 6.42 -16.55 -6.45
N GLN A 216 6.34 -16.87 -5.15
CA GLN A 216 5.06 -16.95 -4.42
C GLN A 216 4.30 -15.62 -4.48
N TYR A 217 4.99 -14.49 -4.34
CA TYR A 217 4.37 -13.18 -4.49
C TYR A 217 3.89 -12.91 -5.93
N ALA A 218 4.67 -13.29 -6.95
CA ALA A 218 4.24 -13.18 -8.34
C ALA A 218 2.98 -14.01 -8.63
N ARG A 219 2.88 -15.24 -8.09
CA ARG A 219 1.66 -16.06 -8.18
C ARG A 219 0.45 -15.40 -7.53
N ASN A 220 0.61 -14.85 -6.33
CA ASN A 220 -0.51 -14.28 -5.60
C ASN A 220 -0.93 -12.89 -6.13
N CYS A 221 -0.02 -12.13 -6.78
CA CYS A 221 -0.20 -10.70 -7.04
C CYS A 221 0.00 -10.22 -8.49
N TYR A 222 0.57 -11.06 -9.37
CA TYR A 222 0.77 -10.76 -10.79
C TYR A 222 -0.05 -11.69 -11.71
N SER A 223 -0.51 -12.86 -11.23
CA SER A 223 -1.27 -13.81 -12.05
C SER A 223 -2.73 -13.42 -12.34
N SER A 224 -3.35 -12.60 -11.47
CA SER A 224 -4.77 -12.24 -11.58
C SER A 224 -4.95 -10.78 -11.97
N LEU A 225 -5.66 -10.54 -13.08
CA LEU A 225 -6.07 -9.20 -13.52
C LEU A 225 -7.28 -8.67 -12.71
N GLU A 226 -7.99 -9.53 -11.98
CA GLU A 226 -9.34 -9.22 -11.44
C GLU A 226 -9.44 -9.23 -9.90
N LEU A 227 -8.46 -9.78 -9.17
CA LEU A 227 -8.54 -9.94 -7.70
C LEU A 227 -7.32 -9.38 -6.92
N PRO A 228 -7.00 -8.07 -7.04
CA PRO A 228 -5.89 -7.43 -6.30
C PRO A 228 -6.14 -7.28 -4.78
N ASN A 229 -7.15 -7.95 -4.22
CA ASN A 229 -7.63 -7.82 -2.84
C ASN A 229 -7.17 -8.97 -1.91
N SER A 230 -6.24 -9.83 -2.34
CA SER A 230 -5.59 -10.75 -1.39
C SER A 230 -4.74 -9.94 -0.42
N MET A 231 -4.79 -10.28 0.87
CA MET A 231 -4.06 -9.52 1.91
C MET A 231 -2.54 -9.63 1.74
N ASP A 232 -2.04 -10.72 1.18
CA ASP A 232 -0.62 -10.93 0.90
C ASP A 232 -0.04 -9.81 0.01
N CYS A 233 -0.82 -9.39 -1.00
CA CYS A 233 -0.42 -8.36 -1.95
C CYS A 233 -0.31 -6.96 -1.33
N SER A 234 -0.85 -6.72 -0.13
CA SER A 234 -0.68 -5.45 0.57
C SER A 234 0.69 -5.29 1.26
N SER A 235 1.65 -6.18 1.02
CA SER A 235 3.01 -6.09 1.60
C SER A 235 3.84 -4.91 1.07
N PHE A 236 3.60 -4.47 -0.17
CA PHE A 236 4.35 -3.38 -0.83
C PHE A 236 3.47 -2.14 -1.07
N TYR A 237 4.10 -1.00 -1.41
CA TYR A 237 3.36 0.23 -1.70
C TYR A 237 2.37 0.05 -2.86
N ASN A 238 2.82 -0.54 -3.98
CA ASN A 238 1.96 -1.11 -5.02
C ASN A 238 2.10 -2.63 -5.05
N GLY A 239 0.99 -3.35 -5.25
CA GLY A 239 0.96 -4.82 -5.19
C GLY A 239 1.61 -5.53 -6.38
N SER A 240 1.88 -4.81 -7.47
CA SER A 240 2.61 -5.33 -8.63
C SER A 240 3.16 -4.18 -9.49
N ILE A 241 4.17 -4.51 -10.31
CA ILE A 241 4.66 -3.67 -11.41
C ILE A 241 3.92 -4.12 -12.67
N SER A 242 3.04 -3.27 -13.21
CA SER A 242 2.29 -3.60 -14.43
C SER A 242 3.23 -3.80 -15.63
N PHE A 243 2.93 -4.80 -16.46
CA PHE A 243 3.59 -5.03 -17.73
C PHE A 243 2.59 -5.42 -18.82
N THR A 244 3.02 -5.32 -20.08
CA THR A 244 2.25 -5.75 -21.25
C THR A 244 2.92 -6.95 -21.90
N THR A 245 2.15 -7.98 -22.22
CA THR A 245 2.60 -9.15 -22.99
C THR A 245 2.27 -8.95 -24.46
N ARG A 246 3.19 -9.30 -25.37
CA ARG A 246 2.96 -9.33 -26.82
C ARG A 246 3.41 -10.67 -27.38
N ARG A 247 2.52 -11.34 -28.10
CA ARG A 247 2.86 -12.47 -28.98
C ARG A 247 3.35 -11.96 -30.32
N ASP A 248 3.83 -12.88 -31.16
CA ASP A 248 4.27 -12.62 -32.53
C ASP A 248 5.37 -11.54 -32.61
N GLU A 249 6.16 -11.41 -31.53
CA GLU A 249 7.30 -10.50 -31.49
C GLU A 249 8.43 -11.05 -32.37
N ARG A 250 9.24 -10.15 -32.92
CA ARG A 250 10.43 -10.54 -33.66
C ARG A 250 11.40 -11.32 -32.76
N CYS A 251 11.90 -12.44 -33.29
CA CYS A 251 13.02 -13.20 -32.73
C CYS A 251 14.16 -12.25 -32.26
N PRO A 252 14.59 -12.30 -30.99
CA PRO A 252 15.52 -11.32 -30.41
C PRO A 252 17.00 -11.56 -30.75
N PHE A 253 17.27 -12.57 -31.59
CA PHE A 253 18.61 -12.99 -31.98
C PHE A 253 18.97 -12.46 -33.37
N LYS A 254 20.26 -12.28 -33.64
CA LYS A 254 20.78 -11.75 -34.91
C LYS A 254 20.57 -12.73 -36.07
N SER A 255 20.61 -14.02 -35.75
CA SER A 255 20.24 -15.14 -36.64
C SER A 255 18.79 -15.58 -36.36
N PRO A 256 17.79 -15.24 -37.21
CA PRO A 256 16.40 -15.63 -36.98
C PRO A 256 16.15 -17.15 -37.07
N GLU A 257 17.05 -17.90 -37.72
CA GLU A 257 17.04 -19.36 -37.81
C GLU A 257 17.33 -20.08 -36.47
N LEU A 258 17.76 -19.34 -35.45
CA LEU A 258 17.89 -19.82 -34.07
C LEU A 258 16.54 -19.99 -33.37
N CYS A 259 15.54 -19.18 -33.73
CA CYS A 259 14.20 -19.28 -33.17
C CYS A 259 13.42 -20.43 -33.84
N LEU A 260 12.80 -21.31 -33.04
CA LEU A 260 12.23 -22.58 -33.52
C LEU A 260 11.21 -22.40 -34.66
N ASP A 261 10.26 -21.48 -34.49
CA ASP A 261 9.21 -21.18 -35.46
C ASP A 261 9.52 -19.91 -36.29
N GLY A 262 10.80 -19.50 -36.32
CA GLY A 262 11.34 -18.46 -37.21
C GLY A 262 11.21 -17.02 -36.70
N LEU A 263 11.03 -16.07 -37.64
CA LEU A 263 11.26 -14.64 -37.38
C LEU A 263 10.28 -14.00 -36.38
N TYR A 264 9.06 -14.54 -36.25
CA TYR A 264 7.98 -13.96 -35.42
C TYR A 264 7.41 -14.97 -34.41
N SER A 265 8.27 -15.81 -33.82
CA SER A 265 7.90 -16.82 -32.83
C SER A 265 8.05 -16.38 -31.36
N ALA A 266 8.51 -15.15 -31.12
CA ALA A 266 8.87 -14.71 -29.77
C ALA A 266 7.69 -14.11 -29.02
N VAL A 267 7.73 -14.23 -27.69
CA VAL A 267 6.87 -13.47 -26.77
C VAL A 267 7.71 -12.36 -26.13
N SER A 268 7.14 -11.17 -25.98
CA SER A 268 7.77 -10.10 -25.19
C SER A 268 6.92 -9.66 -24.02
N PHE A 269 7.61 -9.24 -22.97
CA PHE A 269 7.05 -8.66 -21.75
C PHE A 269 7.70 -7.30 -21.55
N ASP A 270 6.91 -6.24 -21.39
CA ASP A 270 7.40 -4.86 -21.33
C ASP A 270 6.64 -4.06 -20.27
N THR A 271 7.36 -3.55 -19.27
CA THR A 271 6.77 -2.72 -18.20
C THR A 271 6.33 -1.34 -18.69
N GLY A 272 6.75 -0.92 -19.89
CA GLY A 272 6.78 0.50 -20.24
C GLY A 272 7.73 1.28 -19.33
N LEU A 273 7.63 2.61 -19.35
CA LEU A 273 8.46 3.48 -18.50
C LEU A 273 7.81 3.65 -17.12
N VAL A 274 8.30 2.89 -16.15
CA VAL A 274 7.83 2.83 -14.76
C VAL A 274 8.55 3.87 -13.91
N ASP A 275 7.82 4.53 -13.02
CA ASP A 275 8.39 5.46 -12.03
C ASP A 275 8.87 4.69 -10.79
N SER A 276 10.09 4.95 -10.29
CA SER A 276 10.65 4.19 -9.16
C SER A 276 9.91 4.39 -7.83
N ASN A 277 8.94 5.32 -7.78
CA ASN A 277 7.97 5.37 -6.69
C ASN A 277 7.16 4.07 -6.56
N ILE A 278 6.91 3.36 -7.67
CA ILE A 278 6.07 2.16 -7.70
C ILE A 278 6.70 1.01 -6.89
N ILE A 279 8.03 0.90 -6.91
CA ILE A 279 8.80 -0.05 -6.08
C ILE A 279 9.09 0.48 -4.67
N GLY A 280 8.39 1.53 -4.23
CA GLY A 280 8.45 2.05 -2.86
C GLY A 280 9.45 3.19 -2.63
N ILE A 281 10.09 3.78 -3.65
CA ILE A 281 11.03 4.90 -3.43
C ILE A 281 10.26 6.21 -3.18
N ASN A 282 10.42 6.78 -1.99
CA ASN A 282 9.84 8.05 -1.56
C ASN A 282 10.90 9.17 -1.58
N SER A 283 11.17 9.69 -2.77
CA SER A 283 12.10 10.80 -3.02
C SER A 283 11.35 11.97 -3.70
N PRO A 284 11.73 13.25 -3.46
CA PRO A 284 11.22 14.38 -4.25
C PRO A 284 11.60 14.30 -5.74
N THR A 285 12.61 13.49 -6.08
CA THR A 285 12.95 13.10 -7.46
C THR A 285 13.13 11.59 -7.52
N THR A 286 12.17 10.89 -8.13
CA THR A 286 12.26 9.46 -8.45
C THR A 286 12.79 9.30 -9.87
N TYR A 287 13.67 8.32 -10.06
CA TYR A 287 14.15 7.93 -11.39
C TYR A 287 13.14 6.99 -12.05
N ARG A 288 13.31 6.74 -13.34
CA ARG A 288 12.42 5.84 -14.09
C ARG A 288 13.19 4.66 -14.64
N PHE A 289 12.52 3.53 -14.78
CA PHE A 289 13.09 2.33 -15.38
C PHE A 289 12.09 1.71 -16.37
N ARG A 290 12.62 0.97 -17.33
CA ARG A 290 11.85 0.08 -18.20
C ARG A 290 12.56 -1.26 -18.26
N ARG A 291 11.83 -2.32 -17.93
CA ARG A 291 12.29 -3.68 -18.15
C ARG A 291 11.51 -4.28 -19.31
N ARG A 292 12.24 -4.78 -20.30
CA ARG A 292 11.70 -5.58 -21.39
C ARG A 292 12.44 -6.91 -21.42
N SER A 293 11.71 -8.01 -21.54
CA SER A 293 12.27 -9.33 -21.83
C SER A 293 11.63 -9.87 -23.11
N ILE A 294 12.41 -10.57 -23.94
CA ILE A 294 11.92 -11.21 -25.17
C ILE A 294 12.40 -12.65 -25.18
N CYS A 295 11.47 -13.61 -25.23
CA CYS A 295 11.75 -15.03 -25.10
C CYS A 295 11.28 -15.82 -26.34
N SER A 296 12.03 -16.86 -26.73
CA SER A 296 11.64 -17.82 -27.78
C SER A 296 12.23 -19.21 -27.53
N PRO A 297 11.50 -20.30 -27.87
CA PRO A 297 12.09 -21.61 -28.11
C PRO A 297 13.21 -21.55 -29.16
N LEU A 298 14.23 -22.38 -29.00
CA LEU A 298 15.39 -22.46 -29.89
C LEU A 298 15.35 -23.69 -30.80
N ASN A 299 15.97 -23.58 -31.97
CA ASN A 299 15.94 -24.56 -33.04
C ASN A 299 16.77 -25.83 -32.72
N VAL A 300 16.09 -26.92 -32.40
CA VAL A 300 16.67 -28.24 -32.03
C VAL A 300 17.21 -29.07 -33.20
N SER A 301 17.51 -28.45 -34.33
CA SER A 301 18.05 -29.10 -35.54
C SER A 301 19.59 -29.13 -35.54
N GLU A 302 20.19 -29.89 -36.46
CA GLU A 302 21.59 -29.67 -36.84
C GLU A 302 21.74 -28.27 -37.46
N PRO A 303 22.85 -27.55 -37.20
CA PRO A 303 24.05 -27.98 -36.49
C PRO A 303 24.01 -27.78 -34.96
N TYR A 304 22.94 -27.19 -34.42
CA TYR A 304 22.85 -26.77 -33.01
C TYR A 304 22.77 -27.92 -32.02
N ILE A 305 22.22 -29.07 -32.42
CA ILE A 305 22.31 -30.32 -31.66
C ILE A 305 23.00 -31.38 -32.51
N GLN A 306 24.02 -32.03 -31.95
CA GLN A 306 24.67 -33.19 -32.57
C GLN A 306 24.54 -34.42 -31.66
N THR A 307 24.53 -35.61 -32.28
CA THR A 307 24.22 -36.88 -31.61
C THR A 307 25.40 -37.84 -31.75
N ASP A 308 25.89 -38.36 -30.62
CA ASP A 308 27.06 -39.25 -30.53
C ASP A 308 26.68 -40.54 -29.80
N SER A 309 26.42 -41.62 -30.55
CA SER A 309 25.98 -42.91 -30.00
C SER A 309 27.15 -43.88 -29.81
N LYS A 310 27.45 -44.23 -28.56
CA LYS A 310 28.57 -45.10 -28.16
C LYS A 310 28.10 -46.09 -27.08
N ASN A 311 28.49 -47.36 -27.22
CA ASN A 311 28.21 -48.43 -26.24
C ASN A 311 26.72 -48.54 -25.82
N ASN A 312 25.81 -48.44 -26.79
CA ASN A 312 24.34 -48.43 -26.60
C ASN A 312 23.80 -47.27 -25.74
N SER A 313 24.63 -46.25 -25.44
CA SER A 313 24.19 -44.95 -24.94
C SER A 313 24.28 -43.90 -26.06
N THR A 314 23.52 -42.82 -25.95
CA THR A 314 23.54 -41.71 -26.90
C THR A 314 23.72 -40.40 -26.16
N THR A 315 24.76 -39.65 -26.51
CA THR A 315 25.03 -38.30 -26.00
C THR A 315 24.52 -37.26 -27.00
N TYR A 316 23.71 -36.33 -26.51
CA TYR A 316 23.26 -35.16 -27.25
C TYR A 316 24.06 -33.95 -26.79
N ARG A 317 24.73 -33.29 -27.73
CA ARG A 317 25.58 -32.11 -27.50
C ARG A 317 24.93 -30.87 -28.09
N TYR A 318 24.88 -29.79 -27.32
CA TYR A 318 24.19 -28.55 -27.68
C TYR A 318 25.22 -27.45 -27.93
N TYR A 319 25.23 -26.90 -29.15
CA TYR A 319 26.23 -25.95 -29.65
C TYR A 319 25.64 -24.54 -29.78
N TYR A 320 25.21 -23.98 -28.65
CA TYR A 320 24.72 -22.60 -28.55
C TYR A 320 25.79 -21.59 -28.09
N GLY A 321 27.04 -22.05 -27.97
CA GLY A 321 28.18 -21.30 -27.44
C GLY A 321 29.19 -22.23 -26.75
N SER A 322 30.42 -21.76 -26.54
CA SER A 322 31.46 -22.50 -25.82
C SER A 322 31.35 -22.29 -24.31
N LYS A 323 31.78 -23.28 -23.52
CA LYS A 323 31.80 -23.25 -22.06
C LYS A 323 33.18 -23.66 -21.56
N GLY A 324 33.96 -22.69 -21.07
CA GLY A 324 35.40 -22.88 -20.82
C GLY A 324 36.11 -23.44 -22.06
N SER A 325 36.83 -24.55 -21.90
CA SER A 325 37.53 -25.26 -22.99
C SER A 325 36.64 -26.16 -23.85
N ASN A 326 35.33 -26.27 -23.57
CA ASN A 326 34.41 -27.12 -24.32
C ASN A 326 33.65 -26.33 -25.39
N ASN A 327 33.60 -26.86 -26.61
CA ASN A 327 32.84 -26.24 -27.71
C ASN A 327 31.31 -26.45 -27.59
N SER A 328 30.86 -27.28 -26.66
CA SER A 328 29.45 -27.52 -26.32
C SER A 328 29.02 -26.68 -25.11
N THR A 329 27.82 -26.09 -25.19
CA THR A 329 27.17 -25.36 -24.09
C THR A 329 26.68 -26.32 -23.01
N PHE A 330 26.08 -27.42 -23.45
CA PHE A 330 25.44 -28.42 -22.62
C PHE A 330 25.58 -29.79 -23.27
N GLU A 331 25.55 -30.86 -22.47
CA GLU A 331 25.50 -32.24 -22.94
C GLU A 331 24.54 -33.04 -22.04
N THR A 332 23.79 -33.97 -22.63
CA THR A 332 23.00 -34.96 -21.87
C THR A 332 23.16 -36.35 -22.50
N THR A 333 23.11 -37.41 -21.71
CA THR A 333 23.48 -38.78 -22.13
C THR A 333 22.46 -39.80 -21.67
N GLY A 334 22.02 -40.66 -22.59
CA GLY A 334 21.05 -41.71 -22.34
C GLY A 334 19.60 -41.28 -22.60
N ASP A 335 18.66 -42.09 -22.10
CA ASP A 335 17.23 -41.77 -22.11
C ASP A 335 16.87 -41.01 -20.83
N THR A 336 16.43 -39.76 -20.92
CA THR A 336 15.97 -38.99 -19.75
C THR A 336 14.80 -39.67 -19.04
N PHE A 337 14.04 -40.50 -19.76
CA PHE A 337 12.91 -41.28 -19.24
C PHE A 337 13.33 -42.55 -18.48
N SER A 338 14.59 -43.01 -18.56
CA SER A 338 15.07 -44.15 -17.77
C SER A 338 15.33 -43.79 -16.30
N ASN A 339 15.40 -42.50 -15.97
CA ASN A 339 15.46 -42.02 -14.59
C ASN A 339 14.13 -42.26 -13.87
N LEU A 340 14.16 -42.48 -12.56
CA LEU A 340 12.97 -42.78 -11.75
C LEU A 340 12.44 -41.56 -10.96
N VAL A 341 12.89 -40.35 -11.31
CA VAL A 341 12.55 -39.11 -10.60
C VAL A 341 11.65 -38.25 -11.51
N PRO A 342 10.38 -38.00 -11.15
CA PRO A 342 9.42 -37.28 -11.99
C PRO A 342 9.58 -35.76 -11.88
N VAL A 343 10.56 -35.20 -12.58
CA VAL A 343 10.92 -33.77 -12.52
C VAL A 343 11.24 -33.18 -13.88
N TYR A 344 11.09 -31.86 -13.99
CA TYR A 344 11.74 -31.09 -15.04
C TYR A 344 13.17 -30.77 -14.59
N ALA A 345 14.14 -31.52 -15.10
CA ALA A 345 15.53 -31.09 -14.95
C ALA A 345 15.75 -29.85 -15.82
N VAL A 346 16.30 -28.80 -15.21
CA VAL A 346 16.61 -27.54 -15.87
C VAL A 346 18.09 -27.26 -15.69
N ASN A 347 18.79 -26.97 -16.78
CA ASN A 347 20.14 -26.41 -16.77
C ASN A 347 20.09 -25.02 -17.41
N THR A 348 20.79 -24.05 -16.83
CA THR A 348 20.71 -22.64 -17.27
C THR A 348 22.10 -22.04 -17.43
N TYR A 349 22.26 -21.22 -18.47
CA TYR A 349 23.44 -20.38 -18.65
C TYR A 349 22.99 -18.95 -18.95
N PHE A 350 23.87 -18.00 -18.65
CA PHE A 350 23.66 -16.59 -18.91
C PHE A 350 24.89 -16.00 -19.58
N SER A 351 24.67 -14.94 -20.35
CA SER A 351 25.73 -14.02 -20.73
C SER A 351 25.43 -12.65 -20.11
N SER A 352 26.42 -12.11 -19.40
CA SER A 352 26.33 -10.89 -18.62
C SER A 352 26.61 -9.64 -19.48
N ASN A 353 26.88 -8.53 -18.80
CA ASN A 353 27.30 -7.29 -19.45
C ASN A 353 28.82 -7.21 -19.68
N TYR A 354 29.57 -8.19 -19.14
CA TYR A 354 31.02 -8.32 -19.23
C TYR A 354 31.38 -9.73 -19.73
N PRO A 355 31.09 -10.04 -21.02
CA PRO A 355 31.19 -11.39 -21.57
C PRO A 355 32.59 -12.00 -21.54
N GLU A 356 33.62 -11.20 -21.28
CA GLU A 356 34.99 -11.63 -20.98
C GLU A 356 35.14 -12.42 -19.66
N TYR A 357 34.20 -12.29 -18.73
CA TYR A 357 34.15 -13.04 -17.46
C TYR A 357 33.08 -14.14 -17.43
N ASP A 358 32.21 -14.21 -18.45
CA ASP A 358 31.18 -15.25 -18.53
C ASP A 358 31.79 -16.64 -18.70
N TYR A 359 31.34 -17.61 -17.90
CA TYR A 359 31.76 -19.01 -18.05
C TYR A 359 31.23 -19.68 -19.35
N TRP A 360 30.24 -19.06 -19.99
CA TRP A 360 29.67 -19.49 -21.28
C TRP A 360 29.61 -18.30 -22.23
N HIS A 361 30.22 -18.45 -23.41
CA HIS A 361 30.19 -17.43 -24.46
C HIS A 361 29.22 -17.89 -25.56
N PRO A 362 28.08 -17.21 -25.78
CA PRO A 362 27.07 -17.62 -26.76
C PRO A 362 27.57 -17.51 -28.21
N LEU A 363 26.94 -18.25 -29.14
CA LEU A 363 27.19 -18.10 -30.57
C LEU A 363 26.98 -16.63 -31.03
N PRO A 364 27.74 -16.14 -32.03
CA PRO A 364 27.58 -14.78 -32.54
C PRO A 364 26.16 -14.41 -33.01
N GLY A 365 25.38 -15.40 -33.47
CA GLY A 365 23.97 -15.22 -33.83
C GLY A 365 23.03 -15.06 -32.63
N LEU A 366 23.38 -15.61 -31.46
CA LEU A 366 22.62 -15.49 -30.20
C LEU A 366 22.95 -14.22 -29.41
N LEU A 367 24.10 -13.57 -29.68
CA LEU A 367 24.53 -12.36 -28.96
C LEU A 367 23.43 -11.27 -29.02
N PRO A 368 22.96 -10.74 -27.88
CA PRO A 368 21.93 -9.71 -27.85
C PRO A 368 22.40 -8.36 -28.41
N ASP A 369 21.48 -7.42 -28.57
CA ASP A 369 21.76 -6.01 -28.90
C ASP A 369 22.19 -5.21 -27.66
N ASP A 370 23.21 -4.35 -27.83
CA ASP A 370 23.91 -3.54 -26.82
C ASP A 370 23.12 -3.20 -25.54
N GLY A 371 23.57 -3.73 -24.40
CA GLY A 371 22.96 -3.49 -23.10
C GLY A 371 21.71 -4.35 -22.81
N GLY A 372 21.63 -5.55 -23.40
CA GLY A 372 20.77 -6.63 -22.94
C GLY A 372 21.59 -7.86 -22.53
N THR A 373 21.11 -8.62 -21.55
CA THR A 373 21.71 -9.89 -21.10
C THR A 373 20.95 -11.08 -21.71
N LEU A 374 21.65 -12.19 -21.93
CA LEU A 374 21.07 -13.40 -22.50
C LEU A 374 20.90 -14.47 -21.42
N THR A 375 19.75 -15.14 -21.39
CA THR A 375 19.49 -16.36 -20.61
C THR A 375 19.18 -17.49 -21.57
N ILE A 376 19.79 -18.67 -21.42
CA ILE A 376 19.39 -19.92 -22.09
C ILE A 376 19.03 -20.99 -21.05
N MET A 377 17.93 -21.70 -21.28
CA MET A 377 17.35 -22.69 -20.37
C MET A 377 17.09 -24.00 -21.13
N PHE A 378 17.70 -25.08 -20.68
CA PHE A 378 17.54 -26.43 -21.22
C PHE A 378 16.61 -27.24 -20.32
N VAL A 379 15.39 -27.52 -20.79
CA VAL A 379 14.35 -28.21 -20.01
C VAL A 379 14.24 -29.68 -20.44
N SER A 380 14.30 -30.61 -19.47
CA SER A 380 14.17 -32.06 -19.70
C SER A 380 13.08 -32.66 -18.82
N SER A 381 12.04 -33.20 -19.44
CA SER A 381 10.94 -33.91 -18.74
C SER A 381 11.35 -35.35 -18.35
N MET A 382 11.84 -35.54 -17.12
CA MET A 382 12.29 -36.85 -16.62
C MET A 382 11.10 -37.65 -16.07
N HIS A 383 10.79 -38.80 -16.67
CA HIS A 383 9.72 -39.74 -16.25
C HIS A 383 8.31 -39.15 -16.02
N ILE A 384 7.98 -38.02 -16.65
CA ILE A 384 6.65 -37.39 -16.52
C ILE A 384 5.71 -37.94 -17.59
N TYR A 385 4.57 -38.46 -17.15
CA TYR A 385 3.40 -38.75 -17.97
C TYR A 385 2.38 -37.60 -17.88
N TYR A 386 1.51 -37.46 -18.87
CA TYR A 386 0.53 -36.39 -18.96
C TYR A 386 -0.86 -36.98 -19.20
N THR A 387 -1.89 -36.39 -18.60
CA THR A 387 -3.29 -36.85 -18.76
C THR A 387 -3.84 -36.65 -20.19
N ASN A 388 -3.30 -35.66 -20.90
CA ASN A 388 -3.67 -35.25 -22.25
C ASN A 388 -2.42 -35.09 -23.13
N PRO A 389 -2.53 -35.13 -24.47
CA PRO A 389 -1.40 -34.82 -25.34
C PRO A 389 -1.04 -33.34 -25.27
N SER A 390 0.24 -33.02 -25.16
CA SER A 390 0.75 -31.65 -25.23
C SER A 390 1.50 -31.42 -26.54
N PHE A 391 1.22 -30.30 -27.20
CA PHE A 391 1.85 -29.89 -28.44
C PHE A 391 2.95 -28.85 -28.28
N ASP A 392 3.05 -28.25 -27.09
CA ASP A 392 4.01 -27.21 -26.70
C ASP A 392 5.46 -27.58 -27.11
N PRO A 393 6.27 -26.61 -27.59
CA PRO A 393 7.64 -26.86 -28.05
C PRO A 393 8.65 -27.20 -26.95
N ILE A 394 8.38 -26.84 -25.68
CA ILE A 394 9.25 -27.07 -24.52
C ILE A 394 8.67 -28.15 -23.58
N PHE A 395 7.35 -28.31 -23.56
CA PHE A 395 6.63 -29.32 -22.78
C PHE A 395 5.83 -30.33 -23.65
N PRO A 396 6.41 -30.95 -24.70
CA PRO A 396 5.69 -31.84 -25.61
C PRO A 396 5.37 -33.19 -24.96
N ALA A 397 4.13 -33.66 -25.14
CA ALA A 397 3.69 -34.98 -24.68
C ALA A 397 2.91 -35.67 -25.80
N LYS A 398 3.63 -36.20 -26.79
CA LYS A 398 3.05 -36.59 -28.09
C LYS A 398 2.88 -38.10 -28.27
N LYS A 399 3.53 -38.95 -27.46
CA LYS A 399 3.38 -40.42 -27.54
C LYS A 399 2.39 -40.94 -26.49
N PRO A 400 1.36 -41.72 -26.88
CA PRO A 400 0.50 -42.42 -25.93
C PRO A 400 1.18 -43.67 -25.36
N LYS A 401 0.95 -43.95 -24.08
CA LYS A 401 1.36 -45.16 -23.35
C LYS A 401 0.16 -45.72 -22.59
N TYR A 402 -0.13 -46.99 -22.80
CA TYR A 402 -1.22 -47.70 -22.13
C TYR A 402 -0.67 -48.49 -20.95
N PHE A 403 -1.23 -48.28 -19.76
CA PHE A 403 -0.93 -49.07 -18.57
C PHE A 403 -1.97 -50.19 -18.39
N PRO A 404 -1.59 -51.37 -17.84
CA PRO A 404 -2.53 -52.45 -17.57
C PRO A 404 -3.76 -51.97 -16.77
N GLY A 405 -4.96 -52.29 -17.27
CA GLY A 405 -6.23 -51.89 -16.66
C GLY A 405 -6.73 -50.47 -16.99
N GLN A 406 -5.91 -49.59 -17.59
CA GLN A 406 -6.35 -48.24 -17.97
C GLN A 406 -7.03 -48.21 -19.35
N ARG A 407 -8.20 -47.57 -19.44
CA ARG A 407 -8.96 -47.40 -20.70
C ARG A 407 -8.50 -46.23 -21.57
N LYS A 408 -7.80 -45.25 -20.98
CA LYS A 408 -7.19 -44.12 -21.67
C LYS A 408 -5.67 -44.28 -21.59
N PRO A 409 -4.90 -43.93 -22.64
CA PRO A 409 -3.47 -43.79 -22.49
C PRO A 409 -3.14 -42.55 -21.65
N LEU A 410 -1.98 -42.57 -20.98
CA LEU A 410 -1.28 -41.34 -20.63
C LEU A 410 -0.31 -40.98 -21.75
N TYR A 411 0.08 -39.73 -21.86
CA TYR A 411 1.02 -39.25 -22.87
C TYR A 411 2.40 -39.03 -22.25
N TYR A 412 3.46 -39.03 -23.04
CA TYR A 412 4.81 -38.68 -22.57
C TYR A 412 5.67 -38.07 -23.69
N ASN A 413 6.76 -37.42 -23.30
CA ASN A 413 7.82 -37.04 -24.21
C ASN A 413 8.70 -38.26 -24.51
N SER A 414 8.80 -38.66 -25.77
CA SER A 414 9.72 -39.73 -26.21
C SER A 414 10.99 -39.21 -26.86
N ASP A 415 11.20 -37.89 -26.87
CA ASP A 415 12.45 -37.27 -27.28
C ASP A 415 13.31 -37.07 -26.02
N PRO A 416 14.43 -37.78 -25.86
CA PRO A 416 15.27 -37.66 -24.68
C PRO A 416 16.10 -36.36 -24.66
N ARG A 417 16.04 -35.56 -25.74
CA ARG A 417 16.73 -34.27 -25.80
C ARG A 417 16.10 -33.27 -24.82
N ALA A 418 16.96 -32.46 -24.22
CA ALA A 418 16.54 -31.25 -23.53
C ALA A 418 16.03 -30.25 -24.56
N LEU A 419 14.97 -29.54 -24.24
CA LEU A 419 14.32 -28.57 -25.12
C LEU A 419 14.75 -27.17 -24.68
N PRO A 420 15.54 -26.46 -25.51
CA PRO A 420 16.10 -25.16 -25.18
C PRO A 420 15.11 -24.03 -25.51
N PHE A 421 14.97 -23.09 -24.59
CA PHE A 421 14.46 -21.75 -24.90
C PHE A 421 15.37 -20.69 -24.29
N ALA A 422 15.34 -19.49 -24.85
CA ALA A 422 16.19 -18.39 -24.41
C ALA A 422 15.41 -17.07 -24.33
N CYS A 423 15.86 -16.20 -23.43
CA CYS A 423 15.30 -14.88 -23.18
C CYS A 423 16.40 -13.83 -23.22
N VAL A 424 16.13 -12.69 -23.85
CA VAL A 424 16.98 -11.49 -23.80
C VAL A 424 16.31 -10.47 -22.88
N ASP A 425 16.95 -10.19 -21.74
CA ASP A 425 16.51 -9.17 -20.78
C ASP A 425 17.19 -7.83 -21.08
N LYS A 426 16.43 -6.73 -20.98
CA LYS A 426 16.93 -5.36 -21.17
C LYS A 426 16.34 -4.42 -20.13
N THR A 427 17.20 -3.92 -19.24
CA THR A 427 16.85 -2.89 -18.24
C THR A 427 17.40 -1.54 -18.69
N THR A 428 16.50 -0.60 -18.97
CA THR A 428 16.83 0.79 -19.29
C THR A 428 16.50 1.68 -18.10
N LEU A 429 17.43 2.54 -17.68
CA LEU A 429 17.24 3.54 -16.63
C LEU A 429 17.09 4.92 -17.27
N CYS A 430 16.31 5.81 -16.66
CA CYS A 430 16.00 7.13 -17.21
C CYS A 430 15.91 8.21 -16.12
N THR A 431 16.14 9.47 -16.52
CA THR A 431 15.92 10.66 -15.69
C THR A 431 14.48 10.78 -15.17
N PRO A 432 14.23 11.54 -14.09
CA PRO A 432 12.88 11.75 -13.54
C PRO A 432 11.84 12.30 -14.53
N ASP A 433 12.28 13.07 -15.54
CA ASP A 433 11.41 13.57 -16.62
C ASP A 433 11.17 12.54 -17.75
N GLY A 434 11.84 11.38 -17.70
CA GLY A 434 11.78 10.32 -18.71
C GLY A 434 12.45 10.64 -20.05
N ARG A 435 13.19 11.76 -20.17
CA ARG A 435 13.72 12.23 -21.46
C ARG A 435 15.11 11.70 -21.83
N SER A 436 15.96 11.47 -20.83
CA SER A 436 17.31 10.92 -21.03
C SER A 436 17.34 9.52 -20.42
N CYS A 437 17.70 8.54 -21.23
CA CYS A 437 17.71 7.12 -20.86
C CYS A 437 19.04 6.47 -21.26
N TRP A 438 19.48 5.50 -20.47
CA TRP A 438 20.71 4.74 -20.66
C TRP A 438 20.51 3.26 -20.25
N PRO A 439 21.20 2.29 -20.85
CA PRO A 439 21.19 0.92 -20.35
C PRO A 439 21.73 0.84 -18.92
N MET A 440 21.17 -0.03 -18.08
CA MET A 440 21.64 -0.29 -16.71
C MET A 440 23.13 -0.68 -16.65
N THR A 441 23.66 -1.18 -17.77
CA THR A 441 25.04 -1.60 -18.01
C THR A 441 26.04 -0.44 -18.15
N THR A 442 25.54 0.78 -18.34
CA THR A 442 26.37 1.96 -18.66
C THR A 442 26.44 2.94 -17.49
N SER A 443 27.57 3.64 -17.37
CA SER A 443 27.78 4.65 -16.32
C SER A 443 26.69 5.74 -16.37
N PRO A 444 26.05 6.07 -15.24
CA PRO A 444 24.98 7.06 -15.22
C PRO A 444 25.50 8.48 -15.52
N PRO A 445 24.65 9.39 -16.02
CA PRO A 445 24.94 10.82 -16.04
C PRO A 445 25.31 11.32 -14.64
N ALA A 446 26.29 12.23 -14.52
CA ALA A 446 26.82 12.69 -13.22
C ALA A 446 25.76 13.23 -12.24
N LYS A 447 24.60 13.71 -12.72
CA LYS A 447 23.47 14.14 -11.87
C LYS A 447 22.75 12.98 -11.18
N ALA A 448 22.77 11.78 -11.76
CA ALA A 448 22.17 10.57 -11.20
C ALA A 448 23.12 9.83 -10.26
N PHE A 449 24.44 9.88 -10.54
CA PHE A 449 25.49 9.34 -9.67
C PHE A 449 25.39 9.87 -8.22
N ASN A 450 25.10 11.17 -8.06
CA ASN A 450 24.93 11.81 -6.75
C ASN A 450 23.52 11.66 -6.14
N SER A 451 22.74 10.62 -6.51
CA SER A 451 21.36 10.46 -6.04
C SER A 451 21.12 9.12 -5.34
N PRO A 452 20.76 9.10 -4.04
CA PRO A 452 20.43 7.84 -3.35
C PRO A 452 19.20 7.16 -3.95
N ALA A 453 18.26 7.93 -4.51
CA ALA A 453 17.08 7.39 -5.21
C ALA A 453 17.41 6.72 -6.55
N TYR A 454 18.50 7.12 -7.21
CA TYR A 454 19.02 6.41 -8.38
C TYR A 454 19.69 5.09 -7.95
N TRP A 455 20.60 5.12 -6.98
CA TRP A 455 21.31 3.93 -6.52
C TRP A 455 20.37 2.87 -5.96
N PHE A 456 19.42 3.25 -5.11
CA PHE A 456 18.41 2.35 -4.57
C PHE A 456 17.60 1.67 -5.71
N MET A 457 17.23 2.43 -6.74
CA MET A 457 16.55 1.90 -7.92
C MET A 457 17.45 0.93 -8.70
N LYS A 458 18.69 1.31 -9.06
CA LYS A 458 19.63 0.45 -9.80
C LYS A 458 19.80 -0.88 -9.08
N TRP A 459 20.14 -0.85 -7.80
CA TRP A 459 20.44 -2.04 -7.02
C TRP A 459 19.21 -2.95 -6.81
N SER A 460 18.00 -2.38 -6.68
CA SER A 460 16.77 -3.18 -6.68
C SER A 460 16.49 -3.87 -8.02
N LEU A 461 17.09 -3.43 -9.13
CA LEU A 461 16.93 -4.01 -10.46
C LEU A 461 18.07 -4.99 -10.83
N GLU A 462 19.13 -5.08 -10.02
CA GLU A 462 20.38 -5.75 -10.38
C GLU A 462 20.23 -7.26 -10.53
N ILE A 463 19.74 -7.93 -9.49
CA ILE A 463 19.54 -9.39 -9.41
C ILE A 463 18.08 -9.72 -9.73
N SER A 464 17.58 -9.19 -10.85
CA SER A 464 16.15 -9.27 -11.22
C SER A 464 15.91 -9.81 -12.64
N THR A 465 16.83 -10.56 -13.23
CA THR A 465 16.66 -11.12 -14.59
C THR A 465 15.78 -12.39 -14.60
N VAL A 466 15.41 -12.85 -15.79
CA VAL A 466 14.83 -14.18 -16.01
C VAL A 466 15.81 -15.27 -15.53
N TYR A 467 17.13 -15.09 -15.75
CA TYR A 467 18.17 -15.98 -15.22
C TYR A 467 18.13 -16.05 -13.69
N ASP A 468 18.07 -14.92 -12.98
CA ASP A 468 18.01 -14.92 -11.51
C ASP A 468 16.77 -15.65 -10.97
N SER A 469 15.63 -15.47 -11.66
CA SER A 469 14.34 -16.08 -11.34
C SER A 469 14.31 -17.61 -11.44
N ILE A 470 15.28 -18.20 -12.18
CA ILE A 470 15.38 -19.65 -12.42
C ILE A 470 16.65 -20.28 -11.83
N LYS A 471 17.82 -19.62 -11.82
CA LYS A 471 19.10 -20.25 -11.47
C LYS A 471 19.10 -20.87 -10.07
N TRP A 472 18.48 -20.19 -9.11
CA TRP A 472 18.38 -20.63 -7.71
C TRP A 472 17.28 -21.66 -7.45
N ARG A 473 16.38 -21.91 -8.41
CA ARG A 473 15.20 -22.78 -8.24
C ARG A 473 15.14 -23.95 -9.23
N LEU A 474 15.88 -23.90 -10.32
CA LEU A 474 15.97 -24.92 -11.37
C LEU A 474 14.57 -25.41 -11.79
N GLY A 475 14.30 -26.71 -11.76
CA GLY A 475 12.99 -27.27 -12.08
C GLY A 475 11.83 -26.72 -11.25
N SER A 476 12.07 -26.39 -9.98
CA SER A 476 11.05 -25.77 -9.09
C SER A 476 10.73 -24.31 -9.44
N ALA A 477 11.42 -23.72 -10.44
CA ALA A 477 11.06 -22.42 -10.98
C ALA A 477 9.70 -22.45 -11.69
N LEU A 478 9.47 -23.53 -12.44
CA LEU A 478 8.41 -23.70 -13.44
C LEU A 478 7.04 -24.02 -12.82
N LEU A 479 5.97 -23.42 -13.35
CA LEU A 479 4.58 -23.78 -13.03
C LEU A 479 4.26 -25.23 -13.44
N ALA A 480 4.84 -25.66 -14.56
CA ALA A 480 4.82 -27.04 -15.06
C ALA A 480 5.22 -28.07 -14.00
N GLN A 481 6.19 -27.76 -13.12
CA GLN A 481 6.67 -28.70 -12.10
C GLN A 481 5.65 -28.93 -10.97
N GLU A 482 4.81 -27.95 -10.65
CA GLU A 482 3.74 -28.11 -9.66
C GLU A 482 2.49 -28.79 -10.23
N SER A 483 2.36 -28.78 -11.56
CA SER A 483 1.34 -29.57 -12.26
C SER A 483 1.63 -31.08 -12.18
N VAL A 484 2.81 -31.50 -11.73
CA VAL A 484 3.23 -32.91 -11.57
C VAL A 484 2.89 -33.41 -10.17
N SER A 485 2.14 -34.50 -10.09
CA SER A 485 1.93 -35.27 -8.86
C SER A 485 2.24 -36.74 -9.09
N GLN A 486 3.07 -37.31 -8.21
CA GLN A 486 3.77 -38.59 -8.47
C GLN A 486 4.43 -38.52 -9.86
N PHE A 487 4.06 -39.40 -10.80
CA PHE A 487 4.61 -39.42 -12.17
C PHE A 487 3.69 -38.77 -13.21
N VAL A 488 2.59 -38.11 -12.80
CA VAL A 488 1.54 -37.65 -13.71
C VAL A 488 1.35 -36.14 -13.61
N SER A 489 1.38 -35.46 -14.76
CA SER A 489 1.04 -34.06 -14.92
C SER A 489 -0.42 -33.86 -15.37
N SER A 490 -1.02 -32.76 -14.92
CA SER A 490 -2.33 -32.30 -15.40
C SER A 490 -2.31 -31.92 -16.88
N LEU A 491 -3.46 -31.49 -17.40
CA LEU A 491 -3.51 -30.81 -18.70
C LEU A 491 -2.60 -29.58 -18.66
N MET A 492 -1.85 -29.37 -19.74
CA MET A 492 -1.11 -28.14 -20.03
C MET A 492 -1.72 -27.45 -21.23
N GLU A 493 -1.59 -26.13 -21.28
CA GLU A 493 -2.01 -25.35 -22.44
C GLU A 493 -1.01 -25.52 -23.61
N PRO A 494 -1.44 -25.38 -24.88
CA PRO A 494 -0.55 -25.52 -26.05
C PRO A 494 0.60 -24.50 -26.10
N ASN A 495 0.53 -23.44 -25.30
CA ASN A 495 1.50 -22.35 -25.17
C ASN A 495 2.09 -22.25 -23.75
N GLN A 496 2.17 -23.35 -23.00
CA GLN A 496 2.74 -23.41 -21.65
C GLN A 496 4.09 -22.68 -21.54
N TRP A 497 4.96 -22.77 -22.55
CA TRP A 497 6.25 -22.06 -22.55
C TRP A 497 6.13 -20.53 -22.44
N GLU A 498 5.08 -19.92 -23.01
CA GLU A 498 4.79 -18.48 -22.84
C GLU A 498 4.36 -18.18 -21.40
N VAL A 499 3.60 -19.09 -20.80
CA VAL A 499 3.11 -18.97 -19.41
C VAL A 499 4.26 -19.08 -18.43
N GLU A 500 5.21 -20.00 -18.66
CA GLU A 500 6.46 -20.06 -17.91
C GLU A 500 7.30 -18.78 -18.08
N ALA A 501 7.52 -18.33 -19.31
CA ALA A 501 8.29 -17.11 -19.58
C ALA A 501 7.64 -15.87 -18.92
N SER A 502 6.31 -15.77 -18.94
CA SER A 502 5.54 -14.72 -18.27
C SER A 502 5.62 -14.82 -16.75
N HIS A 503 5.63 -16.03 -16.17
CA HIS A 503 5.76 -16.24 -14.73
C HIS A 503 7.19 -15.99 -14.24
N LEU A 504 8.21 -16.35 -15.03
CA LEU A 504 9.60 -16.00 -14.76
C LEU A 504 9.78 -14.48 -14.80
N PHE A 505 9.25 -13.80 -15.83
CA PHE A 505 9.30 -12.33 -15.88
C PHE A 505 8.56 -11.67 -14.69
N ALA A 506 7.36 -12.17 -14.33
CA ALA A 506 6.62 -11.68 -13.16
C ALA A 506 7.33 -11.96 -11.82
N THR A 507 7.96 -13.13 -11.67
CA THR A 507 8.84 -13.47 -10.53
C THR A 507 9.98 -12.46 -10.45
N SER A 508 10.61 -12.17 -11.58
CA SER A 508 11.69 -11.20 -11.70
C SER A 508 11.27 -9.78 -11.30
N LEU A 509 10.00 -9.38 -11.58
CA LEU A 509 9.45 -8.09 -11.15
C LEU A 509 9.09 -8.07 -9.66
N ALA A 510 8.54 -9.17 -9.13
CA ALA A 510 8.33 -9.34 -7.69
C ALA A 510 9.66 -9.32 -6.91
N ARG A 511 10.75 -9.85 -7.51
CA ARG A 511 12.10 -9.81 -6.93
C ARG A 511 12.61 -8.38 -6.76
N VAL A 512 12.37 -7.48 -7.73
CA VAL A 512 12.68 -6.03 -7.60
C VAL A 512 12.05 -5.43 -6.34
N GLN A 513 10.80 -5.79 -6.03
CA GLN A 513 10.09 -5.27 -4.86
C GLN A 513 10.64 -5.85 -3.55
N TRP A 514 11.08 -7.12 -3.56
CA TRP A 514 11.74 -7.76 -2.43
C TRP A 514 13.17 -7.25 -2.19
N ASP A 515 13.96 -6.97 -3.23
CA ASP A 515 15.29 -6.36 -3.07
C ASP A 515 15.19 -4.91 -2.64
N ALA A 516 14.23 -4.13 -3.17
CA ALA A 516 13.90 -2.81 -2.63
C ALA A 516 13.56 -2.89 -1.13
N TRP A 517 12.84 -3.92 -0.68
CA TRP A 517 12.58 -4.16 0.73
C TRP A 517 13.83 -4.64 1.52
N SER A 518 14.71 -5.46 0.94
CA SER A 518 15.99 -5.85 1.56
C SER A 518 16.88 -4.63 1.79
N LEU A 519 17.16 -3.85 0.74
CA LEU A 519 17.98 -2.63 0.78
C LEU A 519 17.46 -1.60 1.80
N ALA A 520 16.13 -1.53 1.98
CA ALA A 520 15.47 -0.66 2.95
C ALA A 520 15.67 -1.07 4.42
N ASN A 521 15.99 -2.33 4.68
CA ASN A 521 16.03 -2.91 6.02
C ASN A 521 17.43 -3.41 6.43
N GLY A 522 18.23 -3.88 5.47
CA GLY A 522 19.47 -4.62 5.69
C GLY A 522 19.23 -6.11 5.96
N GLU A 523 18.42 -6.80 5.14
CA GLU A 523 18.07 -8.23 5.34
C GLU A 523 19.31 -9.15 5.41
N ASP A 524 20.41 -8.70 4.80
CA ASP A 524 21.61 -9.49 4.59
C ASP A 524 22.80 -9.06 5.48
N ARG A 525 22.64 -7.97 6.24
CA ARG A 525 23.72 -7.31 7.01
C ARG A 525 24.45 -8.21 8.01
N ASP A 526 23.71 -9.06 8.70
CA ASP A 526 24.23 -9.88 9.81
C ASP A 526 24.49 -11.34 9.35
N ARG A 527 24.77 -11.55 8.05
CA ARG A 527 25.07 -12.86 7.45
C ARG A 527 26.58 -13.11 7.32
N PRO A 528 27.05 -14.37 7.45
CA PRO A 528 28.42 -14.72 7.09
C PRO A 528 28.72 -14.39 5.63
N GLY A 529 29.93 -13.87 5.37
CA GLY A 529 30.37 -13.54 4.02
C GLY A 529 29.69 -12.35 3.34
N TYR A 530 28.93 -11.52 4.06
CA TYR A 530 28.28 -10.34 3.48
C TYR A 530 28.94 -9.02 3.94
N GLU A 531 29.23 -8.11 3.01
CA GLU A 531 29.82 -6.79 3.28
C GLU A 531 29.02 -5.60 2.71
N GLU A 532 29.28 -4.39 3.23
CA GLU A 532 28.51 -3.18 2.91
C GLU A 532 29.09 -2.39 1.72
N VAL A 533 28.85 -2.88 0.51
CA VAL A 533 29.25 -2.27 -0.77
C VAL A 533 28.49 -0.98 -1.14
N THR A 534 27.73 -0.37 -0.22
CA THR A 534 27.01 0.90 -0.47
C THR A 534 27.97 1.99 -0.94
N PRO A 535 27.81 2.57 -2.16
CA PRO A 535 28.66 3.66 -2.65
C PRO A 535 28.62 4.87 -1.70
N ASP A 536 29.75 5.56 -1.53
CA ASP A 536 29.88 6.66 -0.56
C ASP A 536 28.87 7.80 -0.78
N GLU A 537 28.47 8.07 -2.04
CA GLU A 537 27.44 9.05 -2.39
C GLU A 537 26.05 8.66 -1.89
N ALA A 538 25.81 7.36 -1.68
CA ALA A 538 24.57 6.78 -1.18
C ALA A 538 24.64 6.36 0.31
N LYS A 539 25.84 6.27 0.88
CA LYS A 539 26.10 5.66 2.20
C LYS A 539 25.37 6.38 3.32
N GLY A 540 24.54 5.64 4.06
CA GLY A 540 23.60 6.16 5.07
C GLY A 540 22.43 7.01 4.53
N GLN A 541 22.42 7.40 3.25
CA GLN A 541 21.35 8.18 2.62
C GLN A 541 20.18 7.32 2.12
N LEU A 542 20.38 6.01 1.95
CA LEU A 542 19.32 5.05 1.62
C LEU A 542 18.29 4.87 2.76
N CYS A 543 18.61 5.30 3.98
CA CYS A 543 17.82 5.00 5.18
C CYS A 543 16.56 5.87 5.26
N GLY A 544 15.40 5.22 5.19
CA GLY A 544 14.11 5.89 5.25
C GLY A 544 13.75 6.68 4.00
N ILE A 545 14.27 6.31 2.83
CA ILE A 545 13.65 6.68 1.54
C ILE A 545 12.65 5.64 1.06
N TYR A 546 12.63 4.43 1.63
CA TYR A 546 11.69 3.37 1.24
C TYR A 546 10.37 3.45 2.01
N LYS A 547 9.25 3.34 1.28
CA LYS A 547 7.89 3.19 1.81
C LYS A 547 7.23 1.90 1.36
N PHE A 548 6.36 1.38 2.22
CA PHE A 548 5.58 0.16 2.04
C PHE A 548 4.18 0.37 2.63
N LYS A 549 3.26 -0.59 2.48
CA LYS A 549 1.98 -0.58 3.19
C LYS A 549 2.15 -1.30 4.52
N SER A 550 1.67 -0.73 5.63
CA SER A 550 1.85 -1.31 6.96
C SER A 550 0.53 -1.43 7.72
N ALA A 551 0.08 -2.66 7.91
CA ALA A 551 -1.06 -2.97 8.77
C ALA A 551 -0.75 -2.58 10.23
N GLY A 552 -1.74 -2.00 10.93
CA GLY A 552 -1.57 -1.48 12.29
C GLY A 552 -1.17 -0.01 12.37
N TYR A 553 -1.01 0.68 11.22
CA TYR A 553 -0.62 2.08 11.14
C TYR A 553 -1.50 2.88 10.18
N SER A 554 -1.75 4.13 10.56
CA SER A 554 -2.61 5.08 9.83
C SER A 554 -1.90 6.43 9.64
N ASN A 555 -2.06 7.03 8.46
CA ASN A 555 -1.54 8.37 8.16
C ASN A 555 -2.60 9.45 8.40
N ILE A 556 -2.29 10.38 9.29
CA ILE A 556 -3.11 11.55 9.59
C ILE A 556 -2.56 12.73 8.80
N ASN A 557 -3.40 13.45 8.05
CA ASN A 557 -3.01 14.68 7.37
C ASN A 557 -2.80 15.80 8.41
N LEU A 558 -1.54 16.20 8.64
CA LEU A 558 -1.17 17.19 9.65
C LEU A 558 -1.92 18.52 9.46
N VAL A 559 -2.08 18.97 8.21
CA VAL A 559 -2.71 20.27 7.90
C VAL A 559 -4.20 20.23 8.20
N ALA A 560 -4.87 19.11 7.92
CA ALA A 560 -6.29 18.94 8.25
C ALA A 560 -6.52 18.81 9.76
N PHE A 561 -5.69 18.02 10.44
CA PHE A 561 -5.71 17.83 11.91
C PHE A 561 -5.51 19.16 12.66
N VAL A 562 -4.40 19.86 12.38
CA VAL A 562 -4.12 21.18 12.99
C VAL A 562 -5.17 22.21 12.58
N GLY A 563 -5.67 22.17 11.35
CA GLY A 563 -6.74 23.05 10.88
C GLY A 563 -8.06 22.89 11.66
N LEU A 564 -8.44 21.66 12.02
CA LEU A 564 -9.63 21.38 12.82
C LEU A 564 -9.48 21.84 14.27
N ILE A 565 -8.31 21.61 14.88
CA ILE A 565 -8.01 22.09 16.24
C ILE A 565 -8.04 23.63 16.28
N LEU A 566 -7.40 24.30 15.32
CA LEU A 566 -7.44 25.77 15.22
C LEU A 566 -8.86 26.31 14.95
N LEU A 567 -9.64 25.64 14.10
CA LEU A 567 -11.04 25.99 13.85
C LEU A 567 -11.89 25.91 15.12
N ALA A 568 -11.73 24.85 15.93
CA ALA A 568 -12.42 24.71 17.21
C ALA A 568 -12.05 25.84 18.19
N ILE A 569 -10.77 26.21 18.25
CA ILE A 569 -10.28 27.32 19.09
C ILE A 569 -10.86 28.67 18.62
N VAL A 570 -10.90 28.94 17.31
CA VAL A 570 -11.48 30.18 16.75
C VAL A 570 -12.98 30.27 17.02
N ILE A 571 -13.73 29.17 16.82
CA ILE A 571 -15.16 29.07 17.14
C ILE A 571 -15.40 29.36 18.63
N PHE A 572 -14.58 28.79 19.52
CA PHE A 572 -14.66 29.07 20.95
C PHE A 572 -14.40 30.54 21.27
N GLY A 573 -13.35 31.14 20.70
CA GLY A 573 -12.99 32.56 20.89
C GLY A 573 -14.12 33.52 20.50
N LEU A 574 -14.64 33.39 19.27
CA LEU A 574 -15.74 34.23 18.75
C LEU A 574 -17.00 34.16 19.61
N SER A 575 -17.26 33.04 20.27
CA SER A 575 -18.43 32.88 21.15
C SER A 575 -18.34 33.64 22.48
N ARG A 576 -17.12 33.98 22.95
CA ARG A 576 -16.92 34.74 24.19
C ARG A 576 -17.19 36.22 24.01
N GLU A 577 -16.74 36.81 22.90
CA GLU A 577 -17.02 38.23 22.57
C GLU A 577 -18.54 38.48 22.52
N VAL A 578 -19.27 37.59 21.83
CA VAL A 578 -20.76 37.54 21.75
C VAL A 578 -21.46 37.41 23.12
N THR A 579 -20.73 37.15 24.21
CA THR A 579 -21.27 37.05 25.57
C THR A 579 -20.99 38.30 26.42
N ILE A 580 -19.94 39.08 26.11
CA ILE A 580 -19.49 40.23 26.94
C ILE A 580 -20.39 41.46 26.76
N ASP A 581 -20.91 41.71 25.55
CA ASP A 581 -21.80 42.84 25.22
C ASP A 581 -23.08 42.94 26.08
N LYS A 582 -23.43 41.89 26.83
CA LYS A 582 -24.58 41.90 27.74
C LYS A 582 -24.31 42.52 29.11
N GLY A 583 -23.04 42.63 29.54
CA GLY A 583 -22.70 43.14 30.87
C GLY A 583 -22.89 44.65 31.02
N VAL A 584 -22.53 45.42 29.99
CA VAL A 584 -22.38 46.88 30.07
C VAL A 584 -23.72 47.65 29.99
N VAL A 585 -24.83 46.97 29.69
CA VAL A 585 -26.17 47.58 29.53
C VAL A 585 -27.11 47.25 30.70
N ALA A 586 -26.69 46.40 31.64
CA ALA A 586 -27.51 46.00 32.80
C ALA A 586 -27.44 47.01 33.97
N ASP A 587 -26.26 47.59 34.23
CA ASP A 587 -26.01 48.47 35.40
C ASP A 587 -26.62 49.89 35.30
N ALA A 588 -27.59 50.10 34.41
CA ALA A 588 -28.17 51.40 34.10
C ALA A 588 -29.63 51.59 34.61
N GLN A 589 -30.26 50.55 35.16
CA GLN A 589 -31.68 50.58 35.52
C GLN A 589 -31.93 49.84 36.85
N ASP A 590 -32.71 50.49 37.72
CA ASP A 590 -33.40 49.98 38.91
C ASP A 590 -32.58 49.19 39.96
N GLY A 591 -32.24 49.89 41.04
CA GLY A 591 -32.29 49.29 42.37
C GLY A 591 -33.62 49.63 43.04
N VAL A 592 -34.39 48.62 43.45
CA VAL A 592 -35.38 48.66 44.54
C VAL A 592 -35.69 47.20 44.96
N ASP A 593 -35.40 46.93 46.22
CA ASP A 593 -36.01 46.02 47.21
C ASP A 593 -36.39 44.54 46.92
N ASP A 594 -36.01 43.71 47.90
CA ASP A 594 -36.62 42.47 48.43
C ASP A 594 -36.61 41.11 47.67
N LEU A 595 -35.75 40.22 48.19
CA LEU A 595 -36.08 38.89 48.77
C LEU A 595 -37.08 37.96 48.04
N GLU A 596 -36.59 36.82 47.49
CA GLU A 596 -36.59 35.53 48.22
C GLU A 596 -35.86 34.35 47.48
N ASP A 597 -35.68 33.25 48.24
CA ASP A 597 -35.28 31.87 47.89
C ASP A 597 -33.94 31.58 47.18
N TYR A 598 -33.14 30.71 47.81
CA TYR A 598 -31.75 30.39 47.44
C TYR A 598 -31.64 29.02 46.73
N GLY A 599 -32.26 28.90 45.56
CA GLY A 599 -32.16 27.72 44.71
C GLY A 599 -30.77 27.54 44.09
N VAL A 600 -29.84 26.87 44.78
CA VAL A 600 -28.44 26.66 44.35
C VAL A 600 -28.34 25.70 43.14
N ASN A 601 -28.66 26.23 41.95
CA ASN A 601 -28.24 25.64 40.69
C ASN A 601 -26.75 25.92 40.49
N ALA A 602 -25.92 24.87 40.61
CA ALA A 602 -24.48 24.96 40.36
C ALA A 602 -24.19 25.20 38.87
N SER A 603 -24.21 26.46 38.44
CA SER A 603 -23.76 26.87 37.12
C SER A 603 -22.27 26.56 36.98
N LEU A 604 -21.95 25.61 36.11
CA LEU A 604 -20.58 25.13 35.92
C LEU A 604 -19.73 26.29 35.37
N ASN A 605 -18.87 26.83 36.22
CA ASN A 605 -18.34 28.19 36.04
C ASN A 605 -17.49 28.26 34.75
N PRO A 606 -17.89 29.03 33.71
CA PRO A 606 -17.23 29.01 32.41
C PRO A 606 -15.74 29.45 32.36
N PRO A 607 -15.17 30.22 33.33
CA PRO A 607 -13.71 30.32 33.44
C PRO A 607 -13.05 29.01 33.89
N LEU A 608 -13.63 28.26 34.82
CA LEU A 608 -13.02 27.04 35.36
C LEU A 608 -12.96 25.92 34.31
N VAL A 609 -14.03 25.75 33.53
CA VAL A 609 -14.04 24.81 32.39
C VAL A 609 -13.01 25.23 31.33
N PHE A 610 -12.83 26.54 31.13
CA PHE A 610 -11.81 27.07 30.20
C PHE A 610 -10.38 26.86 30.73
N GLU A 611 -10.12 27.07 32.02
CA GLU A 611 -8.80 26.78 32.61
C GLU A 611 -8.49 25.29 32.51
N VAL A 612 -9.44 24.40 32.84
CA VAL A 612 -9.25 22.95 32.65
C VAL A 612 -9.06 22.57 31.18
N LEU A 613 -9.78 23.20 30.24
CA LEU A 613 -9.59 22.91 28.82
C LEU A 613 -8.29 23.49 28.25
N LEU A 614 -7.88 24.66 28.72
CA LEU A 614 -6.62 25.29 28.34
C LEU A 614 -5.44 24.55 28.96
N GLU A 615 -5.54 24.08 30.21
CA GLU A 615 -4.61 23.13 30.83
C GLU A 615 -4.54 21.85 30.00
N VAL A 616 -5.66 21.19 29.67
CA VAL A 616 -5.66 19.95 28.87
C VAL A 616 -5.10 20.16 27.46
N ILE A 617 -5.42 21.28 26.79
CA ILE A 617 -4.89 21.62 25.47
C ILE A 617 -3.41 21.99 25.56
N LEU A 618 -2.98 22.74 26.58
CA LEU A 618 -1.56 23.05 26.82
C LEU A 618 -0.78 21.82 27.27
N VAL A 619 -1.39 20.86 27.96
CA VAL A 619 -0.79 19.57 28.34
C VAL A 619 -0.72 18.64 27.14
N LEU A 620 -1.71 18.62 26.24
CA LEU A 620 -1.64 17.91 24.95
C LEU A 620 -0.59 18.53 24.03
N ILE A 621 -0.62 19.86 23.84
CA ILE A 621 0.41 20.61 23.09
C ILE A 621 1.77 20.42 23.75
N TYR A 622 1.89 20.45 25.07
CA TYR A 622 3.13 20.17 25.79
C TYR A 622 3.57 18.72 25.61
N HIS A 623 2.69 17.72 25.61
CA HIS A 623 3.07 16.33 25.35
C HIS A 623 3.45 16.09 23.89
N ILE A 624 2.81 16.76 22.93
CA ILE A 624 3.18 16.78 21.51
C ILE A 624 4.54 17.46 21.35
N LEU A 625 4.73 18.65 21.90
CA LEU A 625 5.99 19.39 21.91
C LEU A 625 7.10 18.69 22.72
N LEU A 626 6.76 17.91 23.74
CA LEU A 626 7.70 17.10 24.53
C LEU A 626 8.04 15.80 23.79
N GLY A 627 7.11 15.24 23.01
CA GLY A 627 7.36 14.19 22.03
C GLY A 627 8.32 14.67 20.95
N ILE A 628 8.00 15.80 20.30
CA ILE A 628 8.87 16.50 19.35
C ILE A 628 10.22 16.83 19.99
N ARG A 629 10.27 17.38 21.21
CA ARG A 629 11.51 17.70 21.94
C ARG A 629 12.29 16.44 22.32
N LYS A 630 11.65 15.31 22.64
CA LYS A 630 12.32 14.02 22.85
C LYS A 630 12.90 13.49 21.54
N SER A 631 12.18 13.58 20.43
CA SER A 631 12.67 13.23 19.08
C SER A 631 13.82 14.15 18.62
N VAL A 632 13.71 15.46 18.84
CA VAL A 632 14.77 16.44 18.54
C VAL A 632 15.98 16.24 19.46
N LEU A 633 15.80 15.95 20.76
CA LEU A 633 16.90 15.58 21.65
C LEU A 633 17.52 14.23 21.27
N PHE A 634 16.75 13.29 20.74
CA PHE A 634 17.26 12.01 20.22
C PHE A 634 18.11 12.24 18.96
N VAL A 635 17.62 13.05 18.00
CA VAL A 635 18.36 13.49 16.81
C VAL A 635 19.63 14.25 17.21
N LEU A 636 19.55 15.24 18.09
CA LEU A 636 20.71 16.00 18.59
C LEU A 636 21.71 15.12 19.35
N ARG A 637 21.25 14.12 20.12
CA ARG A 637 22.12 13.12 20.76
C ARG A 637 22.78 12.20 19.73
N ARG A 638 22.10 11.85 18.63
CA ARG A 638 22.65 11.06 17.52
C ARG A 638 23.68 11.87 16.74
N LEU A 639 23.38 13.12 16.38
CA LEU A 639 24.32 14.09 15.79
C LEU A 639 25.55 14.30 16.70
N ARG A 640 25.38 14.43 18.02
CA ARG A 640 26.48 14.54 19.01
C ARG A 640 27.21 13.21 19.30
N ARG A 641 26.81 12.09 18.67
CA ARG A 641 27.66 10.90 18.51
C ARG A 641 28.42 10.94 17.20
N VAL A 642 27.73 11.17 16.08
CA VAL A 642 28.34 11.28 14.73
C VAL A 642 29.47 12.32 14.74
N TYR A 643 29.20 13.54 15.20
CA TYR A 643 30.17 14.63 15.32
C TYR A 643 31.36 14.31 16.25
N ARG A 644 31.21 13.35 17.19
CA ARG A 644 32.32 12.89 18.03
C ARG A 644 33.13 11.75 17.42
N HIS A 645 32.57 10.99 16.48
CA HIS A 645 33.35 10.07 15.66
C HIS A 645 34.09 10.83 14.54
N VAL A 646 33.45 11.84 13.93
CA VAL A 646 34.07 12.74 12.93
C VAL A 646 35.14 13.69 13.51
N LEU A 647 35.24 13.80 14.84
CA LEU A 647 36.34 14.49 15.54
C LEU A 647 37.36 13.54 16.18
N ALA A 648 37.20 12.23 15.98
CA ALA A 648 38.09 11.18 16.51
C ALA A 648 38.69 10.29 15.40
N ALA A 649 38.33 10.57 14.15
CA ALA A 649 39.01 10.20 12.92
C ALA A 649 39.65 11.47 12.33
#